data_AF-A0A553K4D2-F1
#
_entry.id   AF-A0A553K4D2-F1
#
_cell.length_a   1.000
_cell.length_b   1.000
_cell.length_c   1.000
_cell.angle_alpha   90.00
_cell.angle_beta   90.00
_cell.angle_gamma   90.00
#
_symmetry.space_group_name_H-M   'P 1'
#
loop_
_entity.id
_entity.type
_entity.pdbx_description
1 polymer ?
#
loop_
_entity_poly.entity_id
_entity_poly.type
_entity_poly.pdbx_seq_one_letter_code
_entity_poly.pdbx_strand_id
1 'polypeptide(L)'
;MLDVGRRFFTPEFVRDYISMMSWYKLNEFQIHLNDNEIYPSNGWENAYQGFRLVSEDPYFDGLAAEDGAYDREDWQSFEDTAAAHSVTIIPEIDVPAHSRSFIQWKPELGLNGGDSDRLDLSKPETTEVIQRVFSEFASWFEGPAVHFGADEYPGNEDDYRNFFNAMAAFVRDDLGKEARAWGSMTHMHGSADGYDRDVTINAWNGAGDGGWYSMESAYEDGYEFISMNDGTLYVVPFADYYHGSGLNNQWLYSSWLPNRRGDQDVVPAGAPAGAMFAVWNDLVHDDYTELGVHGLVRDSFPVIAQKSWKAEDPAISYAQFSDALQAVGRGPGLRVIEQDPVADTGELSLGADVTASSSTAGNGPENLVDGNMFSRWSTGRGEASFTVDLGSDRTVGRVEVDWATPAPTGIDVEVSNDGDVWRTVASGAEGNEIAFEADSARYVRVTAASTAGSITAWRAAVFAPEPLSAGAVVTASGVEAASTPPEAVVDGNLATRWSANYVENPWIALDLGEPSTFSQIDIAWESASATGCVIEVSDDGQTWAEVEALSDQPTGARTDEVVLTEPVTARHVRITVRAKSINPYLSIYEITIPAPEVDAPDPGPSEEPSQDPSGEPSQEPSGEPSQEPSEEPTAGPVDVYATPGLHHVNGRHWWTECEPYSQTFRCTTKIWATTVSQVGATFVGKTDWTFNNLTYLPHMSREQWAANPLGRTGHWTAADGREWRTECDTAVTGANGCRSYTRSDVVVSEQVDGRWTYRWDRIWVLNNMVRFG
;
A
#
# COMPACT_ATOMS: atom_id res chain seq x y z
N MET A 1 -9.63 16.38 2.97
CA MET A 1 -9.83 16.50 4.43
C MET A 1 -9.22 15.29 5.10
N LEU A 2 -8.57 15.48 6.25
CA LEU A 2 -8.07 14.40 7.11
C LEU A 2 -8.61 14.57 8.54
N ASP A 3 -9.28 13.54 9.05
CA ASP A 3 -9.71 13.42 10.44
C ASP A 3 -8.52 13.11 11.34
N VAL A 4 -7.92 14.16 11.90
CA VAL A 4 -6.90 13.99 12.95
C VAL A 4 -7.53 13.98 14.34
N GLY A 5 -8.81 14.31 14.49
CA GLY A 5 -9.55 14.35 15.76
C GLY A 5 -9.68 12.96 16.35
N ARG A 6 -10.16 11.99 15.57
CA ARG A 6 -10.32 10.59 16.01
C ARG A 6 -9.01 9.81 16.05
N ARG A 7 -7.99 10.24 15.32
CA ARG A 7 -6.68 9.58 15.30
C ARG A 7 -5.57 10.60 15.07
N PHE A 8 -4.58 10.62 15.96
CA PHE A 8 -3.45 11.51 15.82
C PHE A 8 -2.58 11.15 14.60
N PHE A 9 -2.16 12.18 13.85
CA PHE A 9 -1.14 12.07 12.81
C PHE A 9 0.06 12.93 13.19
N THR A 10 1.27 12.44 12.97
CA THR A 10 2.51 13.10 13.31
C THR A 10 2.71 14.40 12.52
N PRO A 11 3.39 15.41 13.08
CA PRO A 11 3.67 16.66 12.37
C PRO A 11 4.40 16.44 11.03
N GLU A 12 5.31 15.47 10.97
CA GLU A 12 6.03 15.09 9.75
C GLU A 12 5.07 14.59 8.66
N PHE A 13 4.13 13.72 9.01
CA PHE A 13 3.15 13.18 8.08
C PHE A 13 2.24 14.28 7.53
N VAL A 14 1.77 15.19 8.37
CA VAL A 14 0.94 16.34 7.98
C VAL A 14 1.68 17.24 6.97
N ARG A 15 2.95 17.55 7.22
CA ARG A 15 3.80 18.35 6.30
C ARG A 15 4.06 17.64 4.97
N ASP A 16 4.24 16.33 4.99
CA ASP A 16 4.39 15.52 3.78
C ASP A 16 3.09 15.52 2.94
N TYR A 17 1.92 15.42 3.58
CA TYR A 17 0.62 15.54 2.88
C TYR A 17 0.47 16.89 2.19
N ILE A 18 0.82 17.99 2.88
CA ILE A 18 0.82 19.34 2.29
C ILE A 18 1.73 19.38 1.05
N SER A 19 2.93 18.83 1.16
CA SER A 19 3.93 18.81 0.08
C SER A 19 3.44 18.00 -1.13
N MET A 20 2.88 16.80 -0.89
CA MET A 20 2.32 15.94 -1.92
C MET A 20 1.08 16.54 -2.59
N MET A 21 0.20 17.18 -1.83
CA MET A 21 -0.98 17.87 -2.38
C MET A 21 -0.55 18.93 -3.41
N SER A 22 0.47 19.71 -3.09
CA SER A 22 1.03 20.72 -4.01
C SER A 22 1.61 20.11 -5.28
N TRP A 23 2.28 18.95 -5.20
CA TRP A 23 2.80 18.24 -6.37
C TRP A 23 1.71 17.98 -7.43
N TYR A 24 0.53 17.55 -6.97
CA TYR A 24 -0.65 17.35 -7.83
C TYR A 24 -1.48 18.60 -8.07
N LYS A 25 -1.07 19.75 -7.50
CA LYS A 25 -1.76 21.06 -7.57
C LYS A 25 -3.12 21.08 -6.87
N LEU A 26 -3.30 20.23 -5.86
CA LEU A 26 -4.35 20.43 -4.87
C LEU A 26 -3.93 21.57 -3.94
N ASN A 27 -4.87 22.42 -3.55
CA ASN A 27 -4.58 23.72 -2.95
C ASN A 27 -5.30 23.98 -1.63
N GLU A 28 -6.18 23.09 -1.15
CA GLU A 28 -6.84 23.22 0.15
C GLU A 28 -6.72 21.93 0.96
N PHE A 29 -6.19 22.02 2.18
CA PHE A 29 -6.09 20.92 3.12
C PHE A 29 -6.92 21.20 4.36
N GLN A 30 -8.11 20.60 4.45
CA GLN A 30 -8.92 20.65 5.66
C GLN A 30 -8.42 19.64 6.70
N ILE A 31 -8.09 20.14 7.88
CA ILE A 31 -7.59 19.34 9.03
C ILE A 31 -8.65 19.41 10.13
N HIS A 32 -9.22 18.26 10.48
CA HIS A 32 -10.31 18.16 11.44
C HIS A 32 -9.77 17.82 12.82
N LEU A 33 -9.80 18.82 13.71
CA LEU A 33 -8.97 18.89 14.90
C LEU A 33 -9.63 18.34 16.16
N ASN A 34 -10.94 18.06 16.13
CA ASN A 34 -11.60 17.41 17.24
C ASN A 34 -12.73 16.51 16.79
N ASP A 35 -12.86 15.37 17.45
CA ASP A 35 -14.03 14.51 17.32
C ASP A 35 -14.00 13.44 18.43
N ASN A 36 -14.86 12.45 18.32
CA ASN A 36 -15.06 11.36 19.24
C ASN A 36 -15.56 10.07 18.59
N GLU A 37 -15.57 9.01 19.39
CA GLU A 37 -16.26 7.76 19.06
C GLU A 37 -17.72 8.04 18.71
N ILE A 38 -18.20 7.50 17.59
CA ILE A 38 -19.54 7.79 17.06
C ILE A 38 -20.62 7.06 17.87
N TYR A 39 -20.38 5.78 18.20
CA TYR A 39 -21.35 4.92 18.89
C TYR A 39 -20.71 4.17 20.07
N PRO A 40 -20.40 4.85 21.19
CA PRO A 40 -19.72 4.22 22.31
C PRO A 40 -20.56 3.15 22.99
N SER A 41 -20.10 1.90 22.91
CA SER A 41 -20.76 0.74 23.52
C SER A 41 -20.71 0.75 25.06
N ASN A 42 -19.74 1.47 25.64
CA ASN A 42 -19.50 1.60 27.08
C ASN A 42 -19.94 2.97 27.65
N GLY A 43 -20.82 3.68 26.95
CA GLY A 43 -21.33 4.99 27.34
C GLY A 43 -20.37 6.14 27.05
N TRP A 44 -20.88 7.38 27.03
CA TRP A 44 -20.11 8.56 26.64
C TRP A 44 -18.97 8.89 27.60
N GLU A 45 -19.09 8.50 28.87
CA GLU A 45 -18.02 8.68 29.86
C GLU A 45 -16.72 7.97 29.48
N ASN A 46 -16.80 6.86 28.73
CA ASN A 46 -15.66 6.05 28.30
C ASN A 46 -15.39 6.15 26.79
N ALA A 47 -16.15 6.98 26.08
CA ALA A 47 -15.99 7.17 24.65
C ALA A 47 -14.64 7.79 24.34
N TYR A 48 -13.97 7.30 23.30
CA TYR A 48 -12.79 7.98 22.78
C TYR A 48 -13.13 9.41 22.37
N GLN A 49 -12.21 10.36 22.61
CA GLN A 49 -12.28 11.73 22.11
C GLN A 49 -10.87 12.29 21.91
N GLY A 50 -10.74 13.25 21.01
CA GLY A 50 -9.52 14.03 20.88
C GLY A 50 -9.80 15.49 20.53
N PHE A 51 -9.00 16.40 21.10
CA PHE A 51 -8.81 17.77 20.61
C PHE A 51 -7.31 17.98 20.37
N ARG A 52 -6.94 18.34 19.15
CA ARG A 52 -5.56 18.23 18.65
C ARG A 52 -4.70 19.47 18.75
N LEU A 53 -5.14 20.51 19.45
CA LEU A 53 -4.31 21.68 19.72
C LEU A 53 -4.07 21.85 21.22
N VAL A 54 -2.84 22.17 21.61
CA VAL A 54 -2.47 22.41 23.01
C VAL A 54 -2.05 23.86 23.23
N SER A 55 -2.83 24.62 23.99
CA SER A 55 -2.49 26.00 24.35
C SER A 55 -1.66 26.06 25.63
N GLU A 56 -0.76 27.05 25.71
CA GLU A 56 -0.03 27.39 26.95
C GLU A 56 -0.88 28.22 27.93
N ASP A 57 -2.06 28.73 27.54
CA ASP A 57 -2.96 29.43 28.46
C ASP A 57 -3.59 28.41 29.44
N PRO A 58 -3.35 28.55 30.76
CA PRO A 58 -3.87 27.62 31.78
C PRO A 58 -5.40 27.50 31.80
N TYR A 59 -6.13 28.40 31.14
CA TYR A 59 -7.56 28.24 30.96
C TYR A 59 -7.90 26.93 30.26
N PHE A 60 -7.10 26.50 29.27
CA PHE A 60 -7.32 25.32 28.43
C PHE A 60 -6.70 24.03 28.98
N ASP A 61 -6.18 24.05 30.21
CA ASP A 61 -5.65 22.85 30.87
C ASP A 61 -6.68 21.71 30.83
N GLY A 62 -6.25 20.55 30.30
CA GLY A 62 -7.06 19.34 30.19
C GLY A 62 -7.99 19.25 28.98
N LEU A 63 -7.93 20.20 28.04
CA LEU A 63 -8.69 20.12 26.78
C LEU A 63 -7.98 19.24 25.73
N ALA A 64 -6.67 19.39 25.56
CA ALA A 64 -5.90 18.67 24.56
C ALA A 64 -5.85 17.16 24.84
N ALA A 65 -5.85 16.36 23.77
CA ALA A 65 -5.76 14.91 23.88
C ALA A 65 -4.38 14.45 24.40
N GLU A 66 -4.37 13.43 25.26
CA GLU A 66 -3.14 12.90 25.87
C GLU A 66 -2.34 11.98 24.93
N ASP A 67 -3.01 11.41 23.92
CA ASP A 67 -2.41 10.49 22.94
C ASP A 67 -1.77 11.21 21.74
N GLY A 68 -1.90 12.54 21.68
CA GLY A 68 -1.22 13.39 20.70
C GLY A 68 -1.97 14.70 20.43
N ALA A 69 -1.23 15.81 20.45
CA ALA A 69 -1.75 17.13 20.09
C ALA A 69 -0.60 17.99 19.54
N TYR A 70 -0.94 18.95 18.70
CA TYR A 70 -0.01 19.90 18.10
C TYR A 70 0.11 21.14 18.98
N ASP A 71 1.34 21.50 19.30
CA ASP A 71 1.63 22.79 19.93
C ASP A 71 1.72 23.92 18.88
N ARG A 72 2.10 25.11 19.34
CA ARG A 72 2.22 26.29 18.48
C ARG A 72 3.33 26.14 17.43
N GLU A 73 4.42 25.44 17.76
CA GLU A 73 5.55 25.22 16.86
C GLU A 73 5.18 24.21 15.78
N ASP A 74 4.52 23.12 16.16
CA ASP A 74 3.97 22.14 15.22
C ASP A 74 3.01 22.82 14.23
N TRP A 75 2.05 23.59 14.73
CA TRP A 75 1.10 24.28 13.86
C TRP A 75 1.77 25.27 12.92
N GLN A 76 2.71 26.09 13.42
CA GLN A 76 3.46 27.03 12.58
C GLN A 76 4.24 26.29 11.49
N SER A 77 4.78 25.10 11.79
CA SER A 77 5.48 24.29 10.79
C SER A 77 4.54 23.82 9.66
N PHE A 78 3.25 23.63 9.94
CA PHE A 78 2.25 23.30 8.93
C PHE A 78 1.99 24.51 8.03
N GLU A 79 1.76 25.69 8.62
CA GLU A 79 1.53 26.95 7.89
C GLU A 79 2.73 27.33 7.03
N ASP A 80 3.96 27.22 7.56
CA ASP A 80 5.20 27.48 6.82
C ASP A 80 5.34 26.54 5.61
N THR A 81 5.03 25.26 5.81
CA THR A 81 5.04 24.26 4.72
C THR A 81 3.95 24.58 3.70
N ALA A 82 2.73 24.89 4.15
CA ALA A 82 1.60 25.20 3.29
C ALA A 82 1.86 26.44 2.42
N ALA A 83 2.42 27.50 3.01
CA ALA A 83 2.85 28.71 2.31
C ALA A 83 3.94 28.41 1.27
N ALA A 84 4.93 27.57 1.59
CA ALA A 84 5.97 27.16 0.63
C ALA A 84 5.42 26.33 -0.54
N HIS A 85 4.32 25.62 -0.31
CA HIS A 85 3.71 24.67 -1.25
C HIS A 85 2.43 25.19 -1.92
N SER A 86 2.02 26.45 -1.68
CA SER A 86 0.78 27.02 -2.23
C SER A 86 -0.47 26.21 -1.88
N VAL A 87 -0.49 25.63 -0.69
CA VAL A 87 -1.64 24.97 -0.09
C VAL A 87 -2.20 25.89 0.98
N THR A 88 -3.52 25.98 1.08
CA THR A 88 -4.23 26.69 2.16
C THR A 88 -4.73 25.66 3.15
N ILE A 89 -4.34 25.77 4.42
CA ILE A 89 -4.90 24.93 5.48
C ILE A 89 -6.28 25.50 5.87
N ILE A 90 -7.25 24.61 6.00
CA ILE A 90 -8.61 24.93 6.50
C ILE A 90 -8.78 24.20 7.84
N PRO A 91 -8.50 24.87 8.97
CA PRO A 91 -8.62 24.26 10.28
C PRO A 91 -10.09 24.09 10.63
N GLU A 92 -10.44 22.90 11.10
CA GLU A 92 -11.79 22.61 11.54
C GLU A 92 -11.82 22.30 13.04
N ILE A 93 -12.66 23.04 13.75
CA ILE A 93 -13.07 22.75 15.13
C ILE A 93 -14.58 22.47 15.07
N ASP A 94 -14.97 21.22 15.24
CA ASP A 94 -16.34 20.79 15.03
C ASP A 94 -17.21 20.93 16.28
N VAL A 95 -18.30 21.69 16.13
CA VAL A 95 -19.33 22.01 17.10
C VAL A 95 -20.65 22.24 16.36
N PRO A 96 -21.84 21.94 16.93
CA PRO A 96 -22.08 21.60 18.33
C PRO A 96 -22.32 20.10 18.60
N ALA A 97 -22.33 19.25 17.56
CA ALA A 97 -22.10 17.81 17.72
C ALA A 97 -20.58 17.54 17.76
N HIS A 98 -20.16 16.28 17.81
CA HIS A 98 -18.72 15.90 17.77
C HIS A 98 -17.84 16.60 18.83
N SER A 99 -18.48 17.01 19.92
CA SER A 99 -17.94 17.93 20.93
C SER A 99 -17.56 17.23 22.22
N ARG A 100 -17.35 15.91 22.21
CA ARG A 100 -17.07 15.15 23.43
C ARG A 100 -15.81 15.63 24.15
N SER A 101 -14.80 16.08 23.41
CA SER A 101 -13.57 16.67 23.96
C SER A 101 -13.86 17.89 24.86
N PHE A 102 -14.69 18.82 24.38
CA PHE A 102 -15.13 19.98 25.15
C PHE A 102 -15.96 19.60 26.37
N ILE A 103 -16.83 18.59 26.23
CA ILE A 103 -17.71 18.13 27.31
C ILE A 103 -16.93 17.36 28.37
N GLN A 104 -15.89 16.60 28.01
CA GLN A 104 -15.00 15.96 28.98
C GLN A 104 -14.20 17.01 29.77
N TRP A 105 -13.73 18.06 29.10
CA TRP A 105 -13.05 19.18 29.74
C TRP A 105 -13.98 20.00 30.65
N LYS A 106 -15.22 20.25 30.22
CA LYS A 106 -16.25 20.99 30.96
C LYS A 106 -17.64 20.32 30.81
N PRO A 107 -18.00 19.40 31.71
CA PRO A 107 -19.25 18.64 31.61
C PRO A 107 -20.52 19.49 31.55
N GLU A 108 -20.50 20.69 32.12
CA GLU A 108 -21.63 21.63 32.11
C GLU A 108 -22.05 22.12 30.72
N LEU A 109 -21.17 22.01 29.72
CA LEU A 109 -21.40 22.40 28.33
C LEU A 109 -22.29 21.41 27.57
N GLY A 110 -22.35 20.14 28.01
CA GLY A 110 -23.00 19.06 27.27
C GLY A 110 -24.49 18.89 27.59
N LEU A 111 -25.23 18.32 26.62
CA LEU A 111 -26.56 17.77 26.86
C LEU A 111 -26.54 16.66 27.91
N ASN A 112 -27.71 16.36 28.49
CA ASN A 112 -27.89 15.29 29.48
C ASN A 112 -26.95 15.37 30.69
N GLY A 113 -26.50 16.57 31.08
CA GLY A 113 -25.56 16.76 32.17
C GLY A 113 -24.13 16.31 31.85
N GLY A 114 -23.77 16.31 30.56
CA GLY A 114 -22.45 15.91 30.08
C GLY A 114 -22.37 14.44 29.63
N ASP A 115 -23.47 13.69 29.60
CA ASP A 115 -23.54 12.33 29.01
C ASP A 115 -23.96 12.41 27.53
N SER A 116 -23.11 13.06 26.74
CA SER A 116 -23.28 13.26 25.30
C SER A 116 -21.96 13.69 24.66
N ASP A 117 -21.91 13.60 23.33
CA ASP A 117 -21.03 14.30 22.39
C ASP A 117 -21.56 15.66 21.92
N ARG A 118 -22.73 16.11 22.41
CA ARG A 118 -23.43 17.30 21.91
C ARG A 118 -23.49 18.39 22.95
N LEU A 119 -23.23 19.61 22.50
CA LEU A 119 -23.36 20.81 23.29
C LEU A 119 -24.83 21.14 23.59
N ASP A 120 -25.07 21.68 24.79
CA ASP A 120 -26.36 22.20 25.22
C ASP A 120 -26.53 23.65 24.74
N LEU A 121 -27.11 23.79 23.54
CA LEU A 121 -27.33 25.07 22.87
C LEU A 121 -28.44 25.92 23.53
N SER A 122 -29.21 25.35 24.47
CA SER A 122 -30.20 26.13 25.22
C SER A 122 -29.55 27.10 26.22
N LYS A 123 -28.24 26.95 26.47
CA LYS A 123 -27.43 27.77 27.37
C LYS A 123 -26.50 28.69 26.56
N PRO A 124 -26.69 30.02 26.61
CA PRO A 124 -25.79 30.96 25.95
C PRO A 124 -24.32 30.82 26.38
N GLU A 125 -24.08 30.45 27.64
CA GLU A 125 -22.74 30.25 28.19
C GLU A 125 -21.96 29.16 27.44
N THR A 126 -22.65 28.16 26.86
CA THR A 126 -22.02 27.12 26.04
C THR A 126 -21.37 27.75 24.81
N THR A 127 -22.11 28.59 24.08
CA THR A 127 -21.59 29.30 22.89
C THR A 127 -20.44 30.23 23.26
N GLU A 128 -20.51 30.93 24.39
CA GLU A 128 -19.44 31.83 24.85
C GLU A 128 -18.12 31.08 25.11
N VAL A 129 -18.19 29.89 25.72
CA VAL A 129 -16.99 29.07 25.96
C VAL A 129 -16.40 28.55 24.65
N ILE A 130 -17.24 28.10 23.71
CA ILE A 130 -16.77 27.68 22.38
C ILE A 130 -16.15 28.85 21.61
N GLN A 131 -16.77 30.03 21.60
CA GLN A 131 -16.19 31.23 21.00
C GLN A 131 -14.82 31.58 21.59
N ARG A 132 -14.61 31.33 22.89
CA ARG A 132 -13.30 31.48 23.53
C ARG A 132 -12.27 30.46 23.04
N VAL A 133 -12.66 29.21 22.81
CA VAL A 133 -11.79 28.20 22.16
C VAL A 133 -11.36 28.69 20.77
N PHE A 134 -12.32 29.16 19.96
CA PHE A 134 -12.02 29.71 18.64
C PHE A 134 -11.12 30.95 18.71
N SER A 135 -11.32 31.87 19.67
CA SER A 135 -10.43 33.04 19.84
C SER A 135 -8.98 32.67 20.11
N GLU A 136 -8.75 31.62 20.90
CA GLU A 136 -7.39 31.15 21.19
C GLU A 136 -6.72 30.61 19.93
N PHE A 137 -7.34 29.61 19.30
CA PHE A 137 -6.69 28.85 18.25
C PHE A 137 -6.78 29.52 16.87
N ALA A 138 -7.81 30.32 16.58
CA ALA A 138 -7.86 31.07 15.32
C ALA A 138 -6.73 32.10 15.19
N SER A 139 -6.10 32.50 16.29
CA SER A 139 -4.89 33.34 16.29
C SER A 139 -3.62 32.60 15.81
N TRP A 140 -3.69 31.27 15.68
CA TRP A 140 -2.65 30.41 15.16
C TRP A 140 -2.77 30.23 13.65
N PHE A 141 -4.01 30.31 13.15
CA PHE A 141 -4.34 30.00 11.76
C PHE A 141 -4.00 31.19 10.86
N GLU A 142 -3.06 31.01 9.93
CA GLU A 142 -2.66 32.07 8.99
C GLU A 142 -3.63 32.16 7.81
N GLY A 143 -4.21 31.02 7.39
CA GLY A 143 -5.19 30.91 6.32
C GLY A 143 -6.43 31.80 6.53
N PRO A 144 -7.15 32.15 5.44
CA PRO A 144 -8.26 33.08 5.50
C PRO A 144 -9.51 32.50 6.15
N ALA A 145 -9.64 31.17 6.22
CA ALA A 145 -10.89 30.49 6.58
C ALA A 145 -10.75 29.60 7.81
N VAL A 146 -11.85 29.44 8.55
CA VAL A 146 -11.99 28.48 9.66
C VAL A 146 -13.31 27.75 9.51
N HIS A 147 -13.26 26.42 9.65
CA HIS A 147 -14.44 25.57 9.61
C HIS A 147 -14.93 25.33 11.04
N PHE A 148 -16.21 25.62 11.32
CA PHE A 148 -16.78 25.42 12.65
C PHE A 148 -17.65 24.16 12.77
N GLY A 149 -17.64 23.32 11.72
CA GLY A 149 -18.33 22.03 11.71
C GLY A 149 -19.83 22.19 11.45
N ALA A 150 -20.63 21.89 12.47
CA ALA A 150 -22.09 22.02 12.53
C ALA A 150 -22.88 20.95 11.75
N ASP A 151 -22.30 19.78 11.58
CA ASP A 151 -22.99 18.57 11.16
C ASP A 151 -23.64 17.83 12.34
N GLU A 152 -24.50 16.88 11.97
CA GLU A 152 -24.99 15.80 12.82
C GLU A 152 -25.61 16.17 14.18
N TYR A 153 -26.21 17.36 14.30
CA TYR A 153 -26.84 17.81 15.54
C TYR A 153 -28.37 17.55 15.56
N PRO A 154 -28.90 16.47 16.16
CA PRO A 154 -30.33 16.15 16.12
C PRO A 154 -31.18 16.95 17.13
N GLY A 155 -30.66 18.06 17.68
CA GLY A 155 -31.31 18.83 18.74
C GLY A 155 -32.40 19.77 18.24
N ASN A 156 -32.71 20.82 19.03
CA ASN A 156 -33.73 21.79 18.65
C ASN A 156 -33.28 22.61 17.43
N GLU A 157 -34.15 22.68 16.42
CA GLU A 157 -33.87 23.33 15.13
C GLU A 157 -33.60 24.85 15.27
N ASP A 158 -34.33 25.54 16.15
CA ASP A 158 -34.17 26.98 16.36
C ASP A 158 -32.86 27.28 17.11
N ASP A 159 -32.54 26.49 18.14
CA ASP A 159 -31.29 26.63 18.89
C ASP A 159 -30.08 26.37 17.98
N TYR A 160 -30.16 25.33 17.13
CA TYR A 160 -29.14 25.03 16.13
C TYR A 160 -28.94 26.19 15.13
N ARG A 161 -30.02 26.72 14.53
CA ARG A 161 -29.92 27.85 13.61
C ARG A 161 -29.34 29.10 14.28
N ASN A 162 -29.75 29.37 15.52
CA ASN A 162 -29.22 30.51 16.28
C ASN A 162 -27.73 30.34 16.56
N PHE A 163 -27.29 29.13 16.94
CA PHE A 163 -25.88 28.80 17.13
C PHE A 163 -25.08 28.93 15.83
N PHE A 164 -25.56 28.34 14.74
CA PHE A 164 -24.92 28.42 13.42
C PHE A 164 -24.68 29.89 13.02
N ASN A 165 -25.72 30.73 13.11
CA ASN A 165 -25.61 32.15 12.77
C ASN A 165 -24.68 32.91 13.72
N ALA A 166 -24.68 32.58 15.01
CA ALA A 166 -23.80 33.20 15.99
C ALA A 166 -22.32 32.84 15.73
N MET A 167 -22.03 31.58 15.40
CA MET A 167 -20.68 31.14 15.06
C MET A 167 -20.22 31.72 13.73
N ALA A 168 -21.07 31.71 12.69
CA ALA A 168 -20.75 32.32 11.40
C ALA A 168 -20.42 33.83 11.54
N ALA A 169 -21.25 34.57 12.27
CA ALA A 169 -21.00 35.98 12.55
C ALA A 169 -19.73 36.18 13.38
N PHE A 170 -19.48 35.37 14.41
CA PHE A 170 -18.28 35.48 15.23
C PHE A 170 -16.99 35.21 14.43
N VAL A 171 -16.96 34.14 13.63
CA VAL A 171 -15.80 33.82 12.78
C VAL A 171 -15.50 34.95 11.80
N ARG A 172 -16.54 35.52 11.19
CA ARG A 172 -16.40 36.62 10.22
C ARG A 172 -16.06 37.96 10.86
N ASP A 173 -16.84 38.38 11.84
CA ASP A 173 -16.87 39.75 12.33
C ASP A 173 -15.88 39.98 13.48
N ASP A 174 -15.65 38.97 14.32
CA ASP A 174 -14.74 39.05 15.49
C ASP A 174 -13.36 38.45 15.21
N LEU A 175 -13.28 37.31 14.51
CA LEU A 175 -11.98 36.68 14.16
C LEU A 175 -11.40 37.18 12.83
N GLY A 176 -12.23 37.82 11.99
CA GLY A 176 -11.82 38.31 10.67
C GLY A 176 -11.48 37.19 9.68
N LYS A 177 -12.15 36.04 9.80
CA LYS A 177 -11.94 34.84 8.98
C LYS A 177 -13.18 34.52 8.14
N GLU A 178 -13.01 33.84 7.03
CA GLU A 178 -14.11 33.26 6.25
C GLU A 178 -14.69 32.07 7.02
N ALA A 179 -16.01 32.08 7.24
CA ALA A 179 -16.70 31.01 7.95
C ALA A 179 -17.01 29.84 7.00
N ARG A 180 -16.64 28.62 7.41
CA ARG A 180 -17.03 27.39 6.72
C ARG A 180 -17.79 26.45 7.65
N ALA A 181 -18.70 25.66 7.08
CA ALA A 181 -19.49 24.69 7.82
C ALA A 181 -19.93 23.52 6.94
N TRP A 182 -20.24 22.39 7.57
CA TRP A 182 -20.96 21.30 6.92
C TRP A 182 -22.40 21.72 6.67
N GLY A 183 -22.91 21.34 5.49
CA GLY A 183 -24.31 21.57 5.18
C GLY A 183 -25.21 20.64 5.97
N SER A 184 -26.16 21.21 6.73
CA SER A 184 -27.11 20.46 7.56
C SER A 184 -28.56 20.95 7.46
N MET A 185 -28.80 22.05 6.75
CA MET A 185 -30.04 22.82 6.85
C MET A 185 -31.27 22.08 6.34
N THR A 186 -31.13 21.14 5.39
CA THR A 186 -32.26 20.34 4.91
C THR A 186 -32.76 19.41 6.01
N HIS A 187 -31.86 18.72 6.72
CA HIS A 187 -32.26 17.87 7.85
C HIS A 187 -32.72 18.71 9.06
N MET A 188 -32.04 19.82 9.33
CA MET A 188 -32.28 20.61 10.53
C MET A 188 -33.49 21.53 10.47
N HIS A 189 -33.90 22.00 9.30
CA HIS A 189 -35.01 22.95 9.21
C HIS A 189 -35.84 22.79 7.93
N GLY A 190 -35.52 21.82 7.07
CA GLY A 190 -36.18 21.61 5.77
C GLY A 190 -35.81 22.63 4.69
N SER A 191 -35.26 23.78 5.06
CA SER A 191 -34.70 24.79 4.17
C SER A 191 -33.61 25.58 4.88
N ALA A 192 -32.79 26.32 4.13
CA ALA A 192 -31.80 27.21 4.71
C ALA A 192 -32.34 28.63 5.01
N ASP A 193 -33.66 28.80 5.08
CA ASP A 193 -34.26 30.08 5.45
C ASP A 193 -33.85 30.51 6.87
N GLY A 194 -33.40 31.76 6.99
CA GLY A 194 -32.94 32.34 8.25
C GLY A 194 -31.52 31.94 8.66
N TYR A 195 -30.82 31.12 7.88
CA TYR A 195 -29.39 30.88 8.05
C TYR A 195 -28.56 31.99 7.39
N ASP A 196 -27.40 32.28 7.96
CA ASP A 196 -26.40 33.15 7.35
C ASP A 196 -25.97 32.57 5.99
N ARG A 197 -25.92 33.43 4.97
CA ARG A 197 -25.62 33.06 3.58
C ARG A 197 -24.15 33.30 3.21
N ASP A 198 -23.42 34.06 4.04
CA ASP A 198 -22.01 34.34 3.85
C ASP A 198 -21.15 33.26 4.58
N VAL A 199 -21.45 31.99 4.29
CA VAL A 199 -20.75 30.80 4.80
C VAL A 199 -20.47 29.86 3.63
N THR A 200 -19.22 29.40 3.49
CA THR A 200 -18.89 28.36 2.49
C THR A 200 -19.31 27.00 3.03
N ILE A 201 -20.14 26.28 2.27
CA ILE A 201 -20.74 25.01 2.71
C ILE A 201 -20.01 23.81 2.11
N ASN A 202 -19.58 22.88 2.94
CA ASN A 202 -19.23 21.54 2.49
C ASN A 202 -20.53 20.75 2.24
N ALA A 203 -20.88 20.55 0.97
CA ALA A 203 -22.10 19.84 0.56
C ALA A 203 -21.82 18.33 0.49
N TRP A 204 -22.02 17.67 1.63
CA TRP A 204 -21.46 16.34 1.87
C TRP A 204 -22.46 15.18 1.74
N ASN A 205 -23.76 15.41 1.85
CA ASN A 205 -24.74 14.32 1.90
C ASN A 205 -25.87 14.48 0.86
N GLY A 206 -26.48 13.36 0.46
CA GLY A 206 -27.38 13.26 -0.68
C GLY A 206 -28.67 14.10 -0.60
N ALA A 207 -29.38 14.22 -1.73
CA ALA A 207 -30.68 14.88 -1.83
C ALA A 207 -31.83 13.90 -1.51
N GLY A 208 -32.86 14.35 -0.79
CA GLY A 208 -34.09 13.60 -0.52
C GLY A 208 -34.51 13.57 0.95
N ASP A 209 -35.62 12.88 1.24
CA ASP A 209 -36.13 12.70 2.60
C ASP A 209 -35.10 11.98 3.48
N GLY A 210 -34.55 12.67 4.47
CA GLY A 210 -33.57 12.15 5.44
C GLY A 210 -32.11 12.54 5.20
N GLY A 211 -31.78 13.22 4.09
CA GLY A 211 -30.42 13.73 3.85
C GLY A 211 -30.11 15.04 4.59
N TRP A 212 -28.82 15.28 4.88
CA TRP A 212 -28.34 16.46 5.62
C TRP A 212 -28.39 17.75 4.80
N TYR A 213 -27.60 17.83 3.72
CA TYR A 213 -27.65 18.94 2.77
C TYR A 213 -26.89 18.61 1.49
N SER A 214 -27.59 18.73 0.35
CA SER A 214 -27.08 18.35 -0.96
C SER A 214 -26.44 19.51 -1.72
N MET A 215 -25.64 19.19 -2.75
CA MET A 215 -25.10 20.20 -3.67
C MET A 215 -26.21 20.98 -4.38
N GLU A 216 -27.30 20.31 -4.75
CA GLU A 216 -28.47 20.98 -5.33
C GLU A 216 -29.09 21.97 -4.36
N SER A 217 -29.27 21.57 -3.10
CA SER A 217 -29.78 22.45 -2.04
C SER A 217 -28.88 23.68 -1.88
N ALA A 218 -27.56 23.47 -1.76
CA ALA A 218 -26.59 24.56 -1.61
C ALA A 218 -26.63 25.52 -2.81
N TYR A 219 -26.73 24.99 -4.03
CA TYR A 219 -26.84 25.78 -5.25
C TYR A 219 -28.14 26.58 -5.33
N GLU A 220 -29.29 25.94 -5.05
CA GLU A 220 -30.61 26.58 -5.09
C GLU A 220 -30.75 27.69 -4.03
N ASP A 221 -30.15 27.47 -2.86
CA ASP A 221 -30.15 28.42 -1.74
C ASP A 221 -29.08 29.53 -1.89
N GLY A 222 -28.20 29.43 -2.89
CA GLY A 222 -27.24 30.47 -3.26
C GLY A 222 -25.96 30.51 -2.41
N TYR A 223 -25.59 29.41 -1.77
CA TYR A 223 -24.32 29.29 -1.06
C TYR A 223 -23.13 29.18 -2.03
N GLU A 224 -21.96 29.62 -1.59
CA GLU A 224 -20.70 29.06 -2.09
C GLU A 224 -20.49 27.68 -1.46
N PHE A 225 -20.14 26.67 -2.26
CA PHE A 225 -20.06 25.30 -1.74
C PHE A 225 -18.96 24.45 -2.37
N ILE A 226 -18.48 23.49 -1.59
CA ILE A 226 -17.50 22.48 -1.98
C ILE A 226 -18.21 21.14 -2.17
N SER A 227 -17.94 20.47 -3.29
CA SER A 227 -18.45 19.13 -3.58
C SER A 227 -17.70 18.08 -2.75
N MET A 228 -18.40 17.44 -1.81
CA MET A 228 -17.81 16.46 -0.88
C MET A 228 -18.73 15.26 -0.62
N ASN A 229 -19.45 14.79 -1.64
CA ASN A 229 -20.46 13.75 -1.44
C ASN A 229 -19.90 12.46 -0.82
N ASP A 230 -20.44 12.09 0.34
CA ASP A 230 -20.14 10.92 1.14
C ASP A 230 -20.13 9.61 0.35
N GLY A 231 -21.21 9.32 -0.39
CA GLY A 231 -21.36 8.11 -1.18
C GLY A 231 -20.34 7.95 -2.32
N THR A 232 -19.51 8.97 -2.57
CA THR A 232 -18.53 8.98 -3.66
C THR A 232 -17.10 9.29 -3.21
N LEU A 233 -16.93 10.17 -2.22
CA LEU A 233 -15.65 10.80 -1.87
C LEU A 233 -15.22 10.59 -0.42
N TYR A 234 -15.97 9.81 0.37
CA TYR A 234 -15.54 9.46 1.72
C TYR A 234 -14.78 8.14 1.73
N VAL A 235 -13.73 8.11 2.55
CA VAL A 235 -12.96 6.91 2.92
C VAL A 235 -12.99 6.77 4.42
N VAL A 236 -13.48 5.64 4.91
CA VAL A 236 -13.33 5.23 6.32
C VAL A 236 -12.36 4.06 6.36
N PRO A 237 -11.09 4.26 6.73
CA PRO A 237 -10.05 3.25 6.60
C PRO A 237 -10.47 1.89 7.19
N PHE A 238 -10.38 0.85 6.36
CA PHE A 238 -10.63 -0.56 6.71
C PHE A 238 -12.07 -0.93 7.11
N ALA A 239 -13.01 0.01 7.07
CA ALA A 239 -14.43 -0.27 7.28
C ALA A 239 -15.06 -1.02 6.09
N ASP A 240 -16.19 -1.70 6.35
CA ASP A 240 -17.04 -2.32 5.33
C ASP A 240 -18.03 -1.33 4.68
N TYR A 241 -17.95 -0.06 5.06
CA TYR A 241 -18.71 1.07 4.53
C TYR A 241 -17.77 2.20 4.08
N TYR A 242 -18.32 3.22 3.40
CA TYR A 242 -17.59 4.39 2.85
C TYR A 242 -16.19 4.06 2.32
N HIS A 243 -16.12 3.18 1.32
CA HIS A 243 -14.89 2.87 0.59
C HIS A 243 -13.70 2.52 1.50
N GLY A 244 -13.90 1.74 2.58
CA GLY A 244 -12.80 1.40 3.50
C GLY A 244 -11.66 0.55 2.91
N SER A 245 -11.81 0.09 1.66
CA SER A 245 -10.73 -0.47 0.85
C SER A 245 -10.09 0.53 -0.14
N GLY A 246 -10.35 1.83 0.02
CA GLY A 246 -9.94 2.90 -0.90
C GLY A 246 -11.00 3.27 -1.93
N LEU A 247 -10.89 4.48 -2.50
CA LEU A 247 -11.81 4.97 -3.53
C LEU A 247 -11.68 4.19 -4.85
N ASN A 248 -12.77 4.11 -5.61
CA ASN A 248 -12.73 3.56 -6.97
C ASN A 248 -12.14 4.59 -7.96
N ASN A 249 -10.81 4.68 -7.97
CA ASN A 249 -10.05 5.66 -8.73
C ASN A 249 -10.24 5.57 -10.25
N GLN A 250 -10.41 4.36 -10.80
CA GLN A 250 -10.70 4.19 -12.22
C GLN A 250 -12.08 4.76 -12.60
N TRP A 251 -13.10 4.51 -11.77
CA TRP A 251 -14.44 5.05 -12.01
C TRP A 251 -14.47 6.56 -11.80
N LEU A 252 -13.86 7.08 -10.73
CA LEU A 252 -13.76 8.52 -10.47
C LEU A 252 -13.12 9.25 -11.64
N TYR A 253 -11.99 8.73 -12.13
CA TYR A 253 -11.30 9.30 -13.29
C TYR A 253 -12.19 9.34 -14.54
N SER A 254 -12.89 8.24 -14.81
CA SER A 254 -13.63 8.04 -16.05
C SER A 254 -15.00 8.73 -16.08
N SER A 255 -15.62 8.95 -14.92
CA SER A 255 -17.05 9.28 -14.84
C SER A 255 -17.39 10.47 -13.94
N TRP A 256 -16.67 10.64 -12.84
CA TRP A 256 -17.02 11.64 -11.82
C TRP A 256 -16.58 13.05 -12.25
N LEU A 257 -17.34 14.07 -11.82
CA LEU A 257 -16.97 15.49 -11.89
C LEU A 257 -17.52 16.21 -10.65
N PRO A 258 -16.93 17.34 -10.22
CA PRO A 258 -17.39 18.10 -9.05
C PRO A 258 -18.89 18.46 -9.04
N ASN A 259 -19.49 18.68 -10.22
CA ASN A 259 -20.90 19.07 -10.36
C ASN A 259 -21.87 17.87 -10.46
N ARG A 260 -21.38 16.64 -10.29
CA ARG A 260 -22.15 15.40 -10.47
C ARG A 260 -22.43 14.69 -9.15
N ARG A 261 -23.60 14.05 -9.06
CA ARG A 261 -23.88 12.96 -8.12
C ARG A 261 -23.88 11.66 -8.89
N GLY A 262 -22.98 10.74 -8.56
CA GLY A 262 -22.67 9.61 -9.43
C GLY A 262 -22.08 10.12 -10.76
N ASP A 263 -22.67 9.71 -11.89
CA ASP A 263 -22.33 10.17 -13.24
C ASP A 263 -23.32 11.20 -13.80
N GLN A 264 -24.29 11.65 -12.99
CA GLN A 264 -25.31 12.59 -13.40
C GLN A 264 -24.98 14.02 -12.98
N ASP A 265 -25.01 14.96 -13.93
CA ASP A 265 -24.96 16.40 -13.65
C ASP A 265 -26.18 16.80 -12.81
N VAL A 266 -25.95 17.33 -11.61
CA VAL A 266 -27.02 17.77 -10.69
C VAL A 266 -27.03 19.28 -10.50
N VAL A 267 -25.88 19.92 -10.67
CA VAL A 267 -25.74 21.39 -10.73
C VAL A 267 -24.95 21.77 -11.99
N PRO A 268 -25.03 23.03 -12.46
CA PRO A 268 -24.24 23.47 -13.61
C PRO A 268 -22.74 23.24 -13.41
N ALA A 269 -22.02 22.91 -14.49
CA ALA A 269 -20.57 22.79 -14.45
C ALA A 269 -19.93 24.11 -13.97
N GLY A 270 -18.99 24.01 -13.03
CA GLY A 270 -18.34 25.15 -12.39
C GLY A 270 -19.18 25.87 -11.32
N ALA A 271 -20.35 25.35 -10.94
CA ALA A 271 -21.11 25.88 -9.81
C ALA A 271 -20.45 25.61 -8.44
N PRO A 272 -19.90 24.42 -8.15
CA PRO A 272 -19.10 24.22 -6.94
C PRO A 272 -17.80 25.02 -7.03
N ALA A 273 -17.38 25.66 -5.93
CA ALA A 273 -16.11 26.37 -5.83
C ALA A 273 -14.91 25.41 -5.90
N GLY A 274 -15.12 24.15 -5.52
CA GLY A 274 -14.14 23.09 -5.61
C GLY A 274 -14.74 21.73 -5.27
N ALA A 275 -13.86 20.75 -5.09
CA ALA A 275 -14.22 19.43 -4.58
C ALA A 275 -13.13 18.92 -3.65
N MET A 276 -13.53 18.12 -2.67
CA MET A 276 -12.62 17.55 -1.70
C MET A 276 -13.09 16.15 -1.32
N PHE A 277 -12.15 15.20 -1.22
CA PHE A 277 -12.42 13.90 -0.60
C PHE A 277 -12.04 13.93 0.88
N ALA A 278 -12.71 13.12 1.69
CA ALA A 278 -12.53 13.10 3.13
C ALA A 278 -12.09 11.72 3.60
N VAL A 279 -11.16 11.71 4.56
CA VAL A 279 -10.72 10.52 5.27
C VAL A 279 -11.18 10.66 6.71
N TRP A 280 -12.08 9.79 7.14
CA TRP A 280 -12.68 9.78 8.46
C TRP A 280 -12.21 8.56 9.25
N ASN A 281 -11.67 8.75 10.44
CA ASN A 281 -11.04 7.68 11.23
C ASN A 281 -12.04 7.11 12.26
N ASP A 282 -13.24 6.72 11.82
CA ASP A 282 -14.36 6.26 12.65
C ASP A 282 -14.00 5.12 13.60
N LEU A 283 -13.16 4.19 13.14
CA LEU A 283 -12.77 2.98 13.86
C LEU A 283 -11.69 3.30 14.89
N VAL A 284 -12.08 4.03 15.94
CA VAL A 284 -11.18 4.53 17.01
C VAL A 284 -10.51 3.42 17.82
N HIS A 285 -11.09 2.22 17.85
CA HIS A 285 -10.56 1.07 18.60
C HIS A 285 -9.75 0.10 17.73
N ASP A 286 -9.75 0.27 16.41
CA ASP A 286 -8.99 -0.58 15.51
C ASP A 286 -7.55 -0.09 15.41
N ASP A 287 -6.62 -1.02 15.19
CA ASP A 287 -5.19 -0.70 15.10
C ASP A 287 -4.76 -0.63 13.65
N TYR A 288 -4.62 0.60 13.14
CA TYR A 288 -4.04 0.87 11.83
C TYR A 288 -3.18 2.14 11.86
N THR A 289 -2.14 2.15 11.04
CA THR A 289 -1.11 3.18 11.02
C THR A 289 -1.47 4.33 10.08
N GLU A 290 -0.81 5.48 10.25
CA GLU A 290 -0.90 6.62 9.31
C GLU A 290 -0.59 6.19 7.87
N LEU A 291 0.36 5.28 7.74
CA LEU A 291 0.79 4.69 6.48
C LEU A 291 -0.29 3.78 5.89
N GLY A 292 -0.96 2.97 6.72
CA GLY A 292 -2.12 2.20 6.30
C GLY A 292 -3.24 3.08 5.74
N VAL A 293 -3.50 4.23 6.38
CA VAL A 293 -4.44 5.23 5.87
C VAL A 293 -3.96 5.81 4.53
N HIS A 294 -2.68 6.21 4.45
CA HIS A 294 -2.09 6.75 3.22
C HIS A 294 -2.23 5.79 2.04
N GLY A 295 -1.93 4.50 2.25
CA GLY A 295 -2.02 3.47 1.21
C GLY A 295 -3.40 3.36 0.57
N LEU A 296 -4.48 3.62 1.31
CA LEU A 296 -5.85 3.59 0.79
C LEU A 296 -6.19 4.79 -0.11
N VAL A 297 -5.50 5.92 0.06
CA VAL A 297 -5.87 7.19 -0.58
C VAL A 297 -4.79 7.81 -1.46
N ARG A 298 -3.56 7.27 -1.46
CA ARG A 298 -2.43 7.81 -2.25
C ARG A 298 -2.79 8.03 -3.72
N ASP A 299 -3.49 7.06 -4.32
CA ASP A 299 -3.83 7.09 -5.75
C ASP A 299 -5.05 8.00 -6.02
N SER A 300 -5.78 8.37 -4.98
CA SER A 300 -6.92 9.29 -5.06
C SER A 300 -6.47 10.73 -5.26
N PHE A 301 -5.34 11.15 -4.68
CA PHE A 301 -4.80 12.51 -4.84
C PHE A 301 -4.65 12.94 -6.31
N PRO A 302 -3.91 12.23 -7.17
CA PRO A 302 -3.75 12.61 -8.57
C PRO A 302 -5.05 12.51 -9.36
N VAL A 303 -5.93 11.54 -9.04
CA VAL A 303 -7.23 11.39 -9.71
C VAL A 303 -8.13 12.58 -9.41
N ILE A 304 -8.31 12.91 -8.13
CA ILE A 304 -9.13 14.05 -7.73
C ILE A 304 -8.55 15.34 -8.29
N ALA A 305 -7.22 15.53 -8.26
CA ALA A 305 -6.57 16.69 -8.86
C ALA A 305 -6.86 16.85 -10.36
N GLN A 306 -6.73 15.76 -11.12
CA GLN A 306 -7.02 15.79 -12.56
C GLN A 306 -8.50 16.10 -12.84
N LYS A 307 -9.40 15.66 -11.96
CA LYS A 307 -10.84 15.79 -12.12
C LYS A 307 -11.40 17.10 -11.55
N SER A 308 -10.69 17.77 -10.66
CA SER A 308 -11.09 19.07 -10.09
C SER A 308 -10.43 20.26 -10.78
N TRP A 309 -9.18 20.16 -11.24
CA TRP A 309 -8.43 21.30 -11.79
C TRP A 309 -9.08 21.93 -13.03
N LYS A 310 -9.57 21.09 -13.94
CA LYS A 310 -10.32 21.53 -15.13
C LYS A 310 -11.80 21.19 -15.10
N ALA A 311 -12.20 20.25 -14.23
CA ALA A 311 -13.56 19.72 -14.18
C ALA A 311 -14.09 19.25 -15.55
N GLU A 312 -13.29 18.50 -16.31
CA GLU A 312 -13.66 17.94 -17.62
C GLU A 312 -13.38 16.43 -17.72
N ASP A 313 -14.00 15.78 -18.70
CA ASP A 313 -13.74 14.38 -18.99
C ASP A 313 -12.33 14.23 -19.60
N PRO A 314 -11.51 13.27 -19.12
CA PRO A 314 -10.12 13.16 -19.53
C PRO A 314 -9.98 12.70 -20.98
N ALA A 315 -8.95 13.20 -21.66
CA ALA A 315 -8.66 12.85 -23.05
C ALA A 315 -7.94 11.49 -23.22
N ILE A 316 -7.35 10.97 -22.15
CA ILE A 316 -6.66 9.67 -22.12
C ILE A 316 -7.40 8.70 -21.22
N SER A 317 -7.17 7.40 -21.42
CA SER A 317 -7.73 6.37 -20.53
C SER A 317 -7.06 6.37 -19.16
N TYR A 318 -7.74 5.81 -18.15
CA TYR A 318 -7.17 5.66 -16.81
C TYR A 318 -5.84 4.89 -16.83
N ALA A 319 -5.71 3.83 -17.64
CA ALA A 319 -4.45 3.09 -17.76
C ALA A 319 -3.30 3.99 -18.25
N GLN A 320 -3.54 4.79 -19.29
CA GLN A 320 -2.53 5.74 -19.80
C GLN A 320 -2.20 6.84 -18.78
N PHE A 321 -3.18 7.24 -17.97
CA PHE A 321 -2.97 8.18 -16.88
C PHE A 321 -2.11 7.57 -15.76
N SER A 322 -2.41 6.35 -15.34
CA SER A 322 -1.61 5.60 -14.35
C SER A 322 -0.18 5.39 -14.84
N ASP A 323 0.03 5.01 -16.11
CA ASP A 323 1.36 4.88 -16.71
C ASP A 323 2.13 6.21 -16.66
N ALA A 324 1.44 7.33 -16.94
CA ALA A 324 2.04 8.65 -16.87
C ALA A 324 2.39 9.07 -15.43
N LEU A 325 1.55 8.75 -14.45
CA LEU A 325 1.81 9.02 -13.03
C LEU A 325 3.07 8.30 -12.54
N GLN A 326 3.28 7.04 -12.94
CA GLN A 326 4.49 6.31 -12.58
C GLN A 326 5.76 7.02 -13.08
N ALA A 327 5.72 7.61 -14.27
CA ALA A 327 6.85 8.36 -14.82
C ALA A 327 7.07 9.74 -14.17
N VAL A 328 6.00 10.37 -13.67
CA VAL A 328 6.07 11.65 -12.96
C VAL A 328 6.59 11.47 -11.53
N GLY A 329 6.32 10.31 -10.92
CA GLY A 329 6.60 10.08 -9.52
C GLY A 329 5.67 10.90 -8.63
N ARG A 330 5.90 10.79 -7.32
CA ARG A 330 4.90 11.20 -6.31
C ARG A 330 5.25 12.50 -5.58
N GLY A 331 6.38 13.09 -5.94
CA GLY A 331 6.82 14.41 -5.51
C GLY A 331 8.16 14.35 -4.77
N PRO A 332 9.01 15.38 -4.90
CA PRO A 332 10.29 15.40 -4.21
C PRO A 332 10.14 15.75 -2.73
N GLY A 333 11.05 15.25 -1.89
CA GLY A 333 11.25 15.74 -0.52
C GLY A 333 10.28 15.21 0.53
N LEU A 334 9.51 14.16 0.21
CA LEU A 334 8.71 13.40 1.17
C LEU A 334 9.64 12.62 2.11
N ARG A 335 9.30 12.52 3.39
CA ARG A 335 10.15 11.93 4.44
C ARG A 335 9.56 10.66 5.04
N VAL A 336 8.24 10.67 5.27
CA VAL A 336 7.50 9.65 6.02
C VAL A 336 6.48 8.99 5.14
N ILE A 337 5.74 9.73 4.31
CA ILE A 337 4.67 9.14 3.52
C ILE A 337 5.18 8.35 2.34
N GLU A 338 6.40 8.61 1.84
CA GLU A 338 7.07 7.82 0.81
C GLU A 338 8.58 8.00 0.85
N GLN A 339 9.31 6.89 0.87
CA GLN A 339 10.75 6.85 0.63
C GLN A 339 10.98 6.06 -0.66
N ASP A 340 12.01 6.43 -1.43
CA ASP A 340 12.51 5.51 -2.46
C ASP A 340 12.82 4.17 -1.80
N PRO A 341 12.53 3.03 -2.44
CA PRO A 341 12.84 1.73 -1.87
C PRO A 341 14.35 1.64 -1.62
N VAL A 342 14.75 1.73 -0.35
CA VAL A 342 16.12 1.51 0.11
C VAL A 342 16.14 0.14 0.74
N ALA A 343 17.02 -0.72 0.23
CA ALA A 343 17.23 -2.04 0.81
C ALA A 343 17.79 -1.84 2.22
N ASP A 344 17.25 -2.56 3.19
CA ASP A 344 17.87 -2.60 4.51
C ASP A 344 19.29 -3.14 4.37
N THR A 345 20.18 -2.77 5.29
CA THR A 345 21.56 -3.26 5.28
C THR A 345 21.57 -4.79 5.26
N GLY A 346 22.10 -5.37 4.18
CA GLY A 346 22.16 -6.84 3.99
C GLY A 346 20.94 -7.49 3.34
N GLU A 347 19.91 -6.72 2.97
CA GLU A 347 18.76 -7.24 2.22
C GLU A 347 19.14 -7.60 0.77
N LEU A 348 18.68 -8.76 0.32
CA LEU A 348 18.95 -9.36 -0.98
C LEU A 348 17.74 -9.36 -1.92
N SER A 349 16.55 -9.16 -1.37
CA SER A 349 15.26 -9.35 -2.06
C SER A 349 14.70 -8.11 -2.72
N LEU A 350 15.16 -6.90 -2.39
CA LEU A 350 14.53 -5.68 -2.91
C LEU A 350 14.56 -5.65 -4.46
N GLY A 351 13.38 -5.54 -5.06
CA GLY A 351 13.17 -5.55 -6.51
C GLY A 351 13.31 -6.92 -7.18
N ALA A 352 13.36 -8.01 -6.41
CA ALA A 352 13.41 -9.37 -6.91
C ALA A 352 12.12 -9.79 -7.62
N ASP A 353 12.20 -10.82 -8.46
CA ASP A 353 11.01 -11.47 -9.01
C ASP A 353 10.35 -12.33 -7.93
N VAL A 354 9.04 -12.17 -7.74
CA VAL A 354 8.27 -12.94 -6.73
C VAL A 354 7.10 -13.65 -7.38
N THR A 355 6.89 -14.90 -6.99
CA THR A 355 5.70 -15.69 -7.34
C THR A 355 4.95 -16.08 -6.07
N ALA A 356 3.65 -16.33 -6.16
CA ALA A 356 2.85 -16.79 -5.02
C ALA A 356 1.83 -17.84 -5.41
N SER A 357 1.40 -18.63 -4.43
CA SER A 357 0.36 -19.65 -4.59
C SER A 357 -1.01 -19.04 -4.91
N SER A 358 -1.29 -17.84 -4.40
CA SER A 358 -2.50 -17.07 -4.69
C SER A 358 -2.31 -15.59 -4.39
N SER A 359 -3.17 -14.75 -4.99
CA SER A 359 -3.28 -13.31 -4.69
C SER A 359 -4.70 -12.82 -4.93
N THR A 360 -5.13 -11.84 -4.14
CA THR A 360 -6.34 -11.05 -4.39
C THR A 360 -6.02 -9.92 -5.39
N ALA A 361 -7.02 -9.46 -6.14
CA ALA A 361 -6.83 -8.44 -7.16
C ALA A 361 -6.21 -7.16 -6.58
N GLY A 362 -5.15 -6.66 -7.22
CA GLY A 362 -4.41 -5.48 -6.79
C GLY A 362 -3.39 -5.73 -5.66
N ASN A 363 -3.32 -6.93 -5.10
CA ASN A 363 -2.42 -7.29 -4.00
C ASN A 363 -1.50 -8.48 -4.40
N GLY A 364 -0.77 -8.32 -5.50
CA GLY A 364 0.14 -9.32 -6.06
C GLY A 364 1.41 -9.52 -5.24
N PRO A 365 2.16 -10.62 -5.46
CA PRO A 365 3.38 -10.92 -4.70
C PRO A 365 4.54 -9.96 -4.99
N GLU A 366 4.53 -9.27 -6.13
CA GLU A 366 5.49 -8.21 -6.48
C GLU A 366 5.54 -7.10 -5.43
N ASN A 367 4.44 -6.87 -4.73
CA ASN A 367 4.31 -5.88 -3.67
C ASN A 367 5.11 -6.24 -2.40
N LEU A 368 5.57 -7.47 -2.25
CA LEU A 368 6.35 -7.87 -1.07
C LEU A 368 7.77 -7.30 -1.07
N VAL A 369 8.32 -7.03 -2.26
CA VAL A 369 9.74 -6.69 -2.44
C VAL A 369 9.93 -5.40 -3.23
N ASP A 370 8.86 -4.64 -3.50
CA ASP A 370 8.95 -3.38 -4.22
C ASP A 370 9.46 -2.21 -3.35
N GLY A 371 9.71 -2.47 -2.06
CA GLY A 371 10.08 -1.52 -1.01
C GLY A 371 9.04 -0.43 -0.77
N ASN A 372 7.80 -0.67 -1.22
CA ASN A 372 6.67 0.22 -1.01
C ASN A 372 5.83 -0.34 0.14
N MET A 373 6.04 0.22 1.34
CA MET A 373 5.33 -0.17 2.57
C MET A 373 3.78 -0.05 2.53
N PHE A 374 3.21 0.40 1.41
CA PHE A 374 1.77 0.62 1.22
C PHE A 374 1.14 -0.27 0.16
N SER A 375 1.96 -0.96 -0.62
CA SER A 375 1.48 -2.09 -1.40
C SER A 375 1.50 -3.32 -0.47
N ARG A 376 0.73 -4.35 -0.82
CA ARG A 376 0.69 -5.57 -0.02
C ARG A 376 0.44 -6.76 -0.90
N TRP A 377 0.88 -7.91 -0.44
CA TRP A 377 0.40 -9.18 -0.93
C TRP A 377 -0.72 -9.67 -0.01
N SER A 378 -1.86 -10.06 -0.58
CA SER A 378 -3.01 -10.57 0.17
C SER A 378 -3.62 -11.76 -0.53
N THR A 379 -4.05 -12.76 0.24
CA THR A 379 -4.60 -14.03 -0.26
C THR A 379 -6.00 -14.32 0.28
N GLY A 380 -6.57 -15.47 -0.11
CA GLY A 380 -7.78 -16.01 0.49
C GLY A 380 -7.53 -16.63 1.88
N ARG A 381 -8.55 -17.30 2.45
CA ARG A 381 -8.39 -18.02 3.71
C ARG A 381 -7.61 -19.32 3.51
N GLY A 382 -6.75 -19.68 4.48
CA GLY A 382 -6.09 -20.98 4.55
C GLY A 382 -4.56 -20.86 4.59
N GLU A 383 -3.90 -21.71 3.81
CA GLU A 383 -2.44 -21.72 3.63
C GLU A 383 -2.09 -21.01 2.32
N ALA A 384 -1.03 -20.20 2.36
CA ALA A 384 -0.50 -19.53 1.18
C ALA A 384 1.02 -19.46 1.23
N SER A 385 1.65 -19.39 0.06
CA SER A 385 3.09 -19.26 -0.04
C SER A 385 3.49 -18.23 -1.08
N PHE A 386 4.67 -17.64 -0.90
CA PHE A 386 5.35 -16.84 -1.90
C PHE A 386 6.80 -17.30 -2.05
N THR A 387 7.41 -17.06 -3.21
CA THR A 387 8.77 -17.44 -3.56
C THR A 387 9.48 -16.25 -4.18
N VAL A 388 10.57 -15.83 -3.56
CA VAL A 388 11.47 -14.78 -4.03
C VAL A 388 12.60 -15.40 -4.84
N ASP A 389 12.81 -14.94 -6.08
CA ASP A 389 13.97 -15.28 -6.93
C ASP A 389 15.02 -14.16 -6.82
N LEU A 390 16.13 -14.44 -6.14
CA LEU A 390 17.25 -13.52 -5.94
C LEU A 390 18.07 -13.28 -7.22
N GLY A 391 17.73 -13.93 -8.34
CA GLY A 391 18.36 -13.80 -9.66
C GLY A 391 19.67 -14.58 -9.83
N SER A 392 20.36 -14.89 -8.73
CA SER A 392 21.56 -15.73 -8.69
C SER A 392 21.67 -16.44 -7.34
N ASP A 393 22.55 -17.44 -7.25
CA ASP A 393 22.88 -18.07 -5.96
C ASP A 393 23.52 -17.03 -5.01
N ARG A 394 23.00 -16.97 -3.78
CA ARG A 394 23.47 -16.10 -2.70
C ARG A 394 23.45 -16.87 -1.38
N THR A 395 24.31 -16.48 -0.44
CA THR A 395 24.20 -16.95 0.95
C THR A 395 23.05 -16.22 1.64
N VAL A 396 22.10 -16.95 2.19
CA VAL A 396 20.91 -16.43 2.90
C VAL A 396 20.91 -16.94 4.34
N GLY A 397 20.40 -16.16 5.29
CA GLY A 397 20.36 -16.56 6.71
C GLY A 397 19.17 -16.05 7.50
N ARG A 398 18.36 -15.15 6.93
CA ARG A 398 17.19 -14.60 7.60
C ARG A 398 16.12 -14.19 6.60
N VAL A 399 14.86 -14.36 6.98
CA VAL A 399 13.71 -13.79 6.30
C VAL A 399 12.93 -12.94 7.28
N GLU A 400 12.48 -11.77 6.84
CA GLU A 400 11.56 -10.91 7.56
C GLU A 400 10.28 -10.74 6.75
N VAL A 401 9.11 -10.81 7.39
CA VAL A 401 7.82 -10.61 6.74
C VAL A 401 6.92 -9.76 7.62
N ASP A 402 6.47 -8.62 7.08
CA ASP A 402 5.58 -7.70 7.78
C ASP A 402 4.13 -8.12 7.60
N TRP A 403 3.65 -9.01 8.46
CA TRP A 403 2.29 -9.53 8.42
C TRP A 403 1.25 -8.47 8.85
N ALA A 404 0.12 -8.41 8.15
CA ALA A 404 -1.06 -7.72 8.65
C ALA A 404 -1.75 -8.52 9.75
N THR A 405 -2.52 -7.84 10.59
CA THR A 405 -3.30 -8.49 11.65
C THR A 405 -4.59 -9.12 11.09
N PRO A 406 -4.96 -10.34 11.52
CA PRO A 406 -4.20 -11.24 12.39
C PRO A 406 -3.04 -11.94 11.66
N ALA A 407 -1.86 -11.97 12.30
CA ALA A 407 -0.68 -12.61 11.75
C ALA A 407 -0.84 -14.15 11.61
N PRO A 408 -0.08 -14.80 10.72
CA PRO A 408 -0.09 -16.26 10.59
C PRO A 408 0.38 -16.97 11.88
N THR A 409 -0.11 -18.18 12.11
CA THR A 409 0.20 -18.99 13.30
C THR A 409 1.14 -20.17 13.00
N GLY A 410 1.83 -20.13 11.87
CA GLY A 410 2.75 -21.17 11.44
C GLY A 410 3.39 -20.78 10.11
N ILE A 411 4.72 -20.68 10.12
CA ILE A 411 5.54 -20.23 9.00
C ILE A 411 6.66 -21.26 8.74
N ASP A 412 6.75 -21.75 7.51
CA ASP A 412 7.85 -22.56 7.02
C ASP A 412 8.67 -21.75 6.01
N VAL A 413 10.00 -21.87 6.08
CA VAL A 413 10.94 -21.26 5.12
C VAL A 413 11.74 -22.37 4.45
N GLU A 414 11.74 -22.35 3.13
CA GLU A 414 12.44 -23.31 2.28
C GLU A 414 13.32 -22.58 1.26
N VAL A 415 14.47 -23.17 0.92
CA VAL A 415 15.42 -22.60 -0.02
C VAL A 415 15.75 -23.57 -1.16
N SER A 416 16.12 -23.02 -2.31
CA SER A 416 16.49 -23.79 -3.50
C SER A 416 17.47 -23.01 -4.38
N ASN A 417 18.35 -23.72 -5.10
CA ASN A 417 19.24 -23.13 -6.11
C ASN A 417 18.65 -23.21 -7.53
N ASP A 418 17.80 -24.22 -7.80
CA ASP A 418 17.25 -24.53 -9.12
C ASP A 418 15.75 -24.27 -9.26
N GLY A 419 15.03 -24.13 -8.13
CA GLY A 419 13.58 -23.98 -8.07
C GLY A 419 12.82 -25.31 -8.06
N ASP A 420 13.51 -26.43 -8.20
CA ASP A 420 12.96 -27.78 -8.28
C ASP A 420 13.22 -28.57 -7.00
N VAL A 421 14.43 -28.49 -6.44
CA VAL A 421 14.84 -29.18 -5.23
C VAL A 421 14.84 -28.20 -4.06
N TRP A 422 13.96 -28.45 -3.09
CA TRP A 422 13.74 -27.57 -1.94
C TRP A 422 14.29 -28.16 -0.65
N ARG A 423 14.89 -27.31 0.18
CA ARG A 423 15.40 -27.63 1.52
C ARG A 423 14.69 -26.76 2.55
N THR A 424 14.09 -27.37 3.56
CA THR A 424 13.46 -26.64 4.67
C THR A 424 14.54 -26.14 5.63
N VAL A 425 14.63 -24.82 5.83
CA VAL A 425 15.59 -24.17 6.73
C VAL A 425 14.95 -23.68 8.03
N ALA A 426 13.63 -23.45 8.02
CA ALA A 426 12.83 -23.20 9.22
C ALA A 426 11.43 -23.83 9.07
N SER A 427 10.84 -24.31 10.16
CA SER A 427 9.47 -24.83 10.13
C SER A 427 8.70 -24.54 11.42
N GLY A 428 7.41 -24.21 11.27
CA GLY A 428 6.50 -23.87 12.36
C GLY A 428 6.90 -22.61 13.14
N ALA A 429 7.58 -21.66 12.49
CA ALA A 429 7.95 -20.39 13.09
C ALA A 429 6.73 -19.47 13.27
N GLU A 430 6.88 -18.48 14.15
CA GLU A 430 5.91 -17.42 14.43
C GLU A 430 6.62 -16.07 14.48
N GLY A 431 5.88 -14.98 14.23
CA GLY A 431 6.43 -13.62 14.20
C GLY A 431 6.87 -13.17 12.81
N ASN A 432 7.46 -11.97 12.75
CA ASN A 432 7.87 -11.35 11.50
C ASN A 432 9.28 -11.77 11.09
N GLU A 433 10.18 -12.02 12.04
CA GLU A 433 11.59 -12.34 11.78
C GLU A 433 11.86 -13.83 11.98
N ILE A 434 12.39 -14.50 10.95
CA ILE A 434 12.78 -15.90 10.94
C ILE A 434 14.26 -16.03 10.55
N ALA A 435 15.13 -16.22 11.53
CA ALA A 435 16.55 -16.54 11.33
C ALA A 435 16.78 -18.05 11.22
N PHE A 436 17.75 -18.46 10.40
CA PHE A 436 18.13 -19.86 10.19
C PHE A 436 19.63 -20.00 9.89
N GLU A 437 20.15 -21.22 9.99
CA GLU A 437 21.53 -21.54 9.62
C GLU A 437 21.80 -21.18 8.16
N ALA A 438 22.90 -20.49 7.87
CA ALA A 438 23.20 -19.99 6.54
C ALA A 438 23.19 -21.10 5.48
N ASP A 439 22.53 -20.86 4.34
CA ASP A 439 22.45 -21.79 3.20
C ASP A 439 22.65 -21.02 1.89
N SER A 440 23.06 -21.73 0.84
CA SER A 440 23.18 -21.22 -0.52
C SER A 440 21.84 -21.33 -1.24
N ALA A 441 21.30 -20.23 -1.74
CA ALA A 441 20.01 -20.23 -2.42
C ALA A 441 19.90 -19.16 -3.50
N ARG A 442 19.15 -19.48 -4.55
CA ARG A 442 18.60 -18.49 -5.49
C ARG A 442 17.13 -18.21 -5.20
N TYR A 443 16.37 -19.23 -4.81
CA TYR A 443 14.95 -19.13 -4.52
C TYR A 443 14.70 -19.34 -3.02
N VAL A 444 13.91 -18.45 -2.43
CA VAL A 444 13.47 -18.55 -1.03
C VAL A 444 11.95 -18.56 -1.01
N ARG A 445 11.36 -19.64 -0.49
CA ARG A 445 9.91 -19.82 -0.36
C ARG A 445 9.50 -19.69 1.09
N VAL A 446 8.47 -18.89 1.33
CA VAL A 446 7.81 -18.75 2.63
C VAL A 446 6.39 -19.29 2.50
N THR A 447 6.04 -20.25 3.35
CA THR A 447 4.69 -20.80 3.44
C THR A 447 4.10 -20.43 4.79
N ALA A 448 2.92 -19.81 4.79
CA ALA A 448 2.24 -19.34 5.98
C ALA A 448 0.83 -19.93 6.06
N ALA A 449 0.36 -20.20 7.27
CA ALA A 449 -1.00 -20.67 7.54
C ALA A 449 -1.74 -19.74 8.51
N SER A 450 -3.01 -19.42 8.21
CA SER A 450 -3.89 -18.68 9.12
C SER A 450 -5.23 -19.38 9.32
N THR A 451 -5.65 -19.47 10.58
CA THR A 451 -6.98 -19.95 10.97
C THR A 451 -8.01 -18.81 11.11
N ALA A 452 -7.55 -17.56 11.13
CA ALA A 452 -8.34 -16.39 11.47
C ALA A 452 -8.80 -15.55 10.27
N GLY A 453 -8.24 -15.77 9.07
CA GLY A 453 -8.59 -14.94 7.91
C GLY A 453 -7.71 -15.13 6.68
N SER A 454 -7.69 -14.12 5.83
CA SER A 454 -6.75 -13.97 4.71
C SER A 454 -5.33 -13.78 5.23
N ILE A 455 -4.34 -14.37 4.54
CA ILE A 455 -2.93 -14.04 4.81
C ILE A 455 -2.59 -12.78 4.01
N THR A 456 -2.09 -11.78 4.71
CA THR A 456 -1.65 -10.51 4.13
C THR A 456 -0.30 -10.13 4.71
N ALA A 457 0.61 -9.70 3.85
CA ALA A 457 1.89 -9.12 4.24
C ALA A 457 2.17 -7.86 3.42
N TRP A 458 2.73 -6.85 4.08
CA TRP A 458 3.11 -5.56 3.50
C TRP A 458 4.49 -5.60 2.86
N ARG A 459 5.36 -6.49 3.36
CA ARG A 459 6.74 -6.65 2.90
C ARG A 459 7.21 -8.08 3.18
N ALA A 460 8.09 -8.59 2.35
CA ALA A 460 8.96 -9.71 2.68
C ALA A 460 10.40 -9.38 2.26
N ALA A 461 11.34 -9.57 3.17
CA ALA A 461 12.76 -9.33 2.94
C ALA A 461 13.56 -10.61 3.19
N VAL A 462 14.50 -10.92 2.29
CA VAL A 462 15.48 -12.01 2.42
C VAL A 462 16.83 -11.36 2.69
N PHE A 463 17.49 -11.73 3.77
CA PHE A 463 18.76 -11.17 4.18
C PHE A 463 19.90 -12.17 4.03
N ALA A 464 21.09 -11.64 3.73
CA ALA A 464 22.32 -12.35 4.01
C ALA A 464 22.42 -12.67 5.52
N PRO A 465 23.21 -13.68 5.92
CA PRO A 465 23.48 -13.92 7.33
C PRO A 465 24.10 -12.69 7.98
N GLU A 466 23.81 -12.46 9.26
CA GLU A 466 24.43 -11.37 10.00
C GLU A 466 25.97 -11.50 9.97
N PRO A 467 26.70 -10.38 9.83
CA PRO A 467 28.15 -10.42 9.82
C PRO A 467 28.66 -10.88 11.19
N LEU A 468 29.77 -11.61 11.20
CA LEU A 468 30.44 -12.09 12.42
C LEU A 468 30.85 -10.95 13.36
N SER A 469 30.99 -9.73 12.84
CA SER A 469 31.29 -8.54 13.63
C SER A 469 30.06 -7.93 14.32
N ALA A 470 28.83 -8.33 13.95
CA ALA A 470 27.61 -7.79 14.55
C ALA A 470 27.59 -8.08 16.07
N GLY A 471 27.40 -7.02 16.87
CA GLY A 471 27.37 -7.14 18.32
C GLY A 471 28.71 -7.49 18.99
N ALA A 472 29.83 -7.48 18.25
CA ALA A 472 31.15 -7.74 18.80
C ALA A 472 31.50 -6.71 19.89
N VAL A 473 32.20 -7.16 20.94
CA VAL A 473 32.70 -6.25 21.97
C VAL A 473 33.92 -5.51 21.43
N VAL A 474 33.80 -4.19 21.30
CA VAL A 474 34.86 -3.36 20.71
C VAL A 474 35.73 -2.72 21.79
N THR A 475 37.04 -2.78 21.59
CA THR A 475 38.02 -2.03 22.37
C THR A 475 38.95 -1.25 21.44
N ALA A 476 39.45 -0.11 21.89
CA ALA A 476 40.35 0.71 21.08
C ALA A 476 41.47 1.32 21.92
N SER A 477 42.54 1.75 21.25
CA SER A 477 43.66 2.47 21.87
C SER A 477 43.27 3.83 22.47
N GLY A 478 42.08 4.32 22.15
CA GLY A 478 41.48 5.53 22.70
C GLY A 478 40.32 6.05 21.86
N VAL A 479 39.73 7.15 22.32
CA VAL A 479 38.53 7.76 21.74
C VAL A 479 38.68 9.28 21.75
N GLU A 480 38.33 9.95 20.65
CA GLU A 480 38.40 11.42 20.54
C GLU A 480 37.38 12.09 21.48
N ALA A 481 36.13 11.66 21.44
CA ALA A 481 35.04 12.20 22.24
C ALA A 481 33.98 11.14 22.56
N ALA A 482 33.18 11.37 23.61
CA ALA A 482 32.09 10.46 23.99
C ALA A 482 31.04 10.27 22.87
N SER A 483 30.94 11.21 21.93
CA SER A 483 30.03 11.13 20.78
C SER A 483 30.57 10.31 19.59
N THR A 484 31.79 9.77 19.67
CA THR A 484 32.39 8.92 18.62
C THR A 484 32.97 7.63 19.21
N PRO A 485 32.15 6.83 19.91
CA PRO A 485 32.61 5.71 20.71
C PRO A 485 33.12 4.54 19.83
N PRO A 486 34.00 3.65 20.33
CA PRO A 486 34.50 2.49 19.56
C PRO A 486 33.40 1.56 19.06
N GLU A 487 32.33 1.39 19.81
CA GLU A 487 31.21 0.49 19.51
C GLU A 487 30.44 0.91 18.24
N ALA A 488 30.60 2.17 17.81
CA ALA A 488 29.97 2.70 16.61
C ALA A 488 30.52 2.10 15.30
N VAL A 489 31.50 1.20 15.34
CA VAL A 489 32.03 0.52 14.14
C VAL A 489 31.39 -0.84 13.87
N VAL A 490 30.46 -1.28 14.72
CA VAL A 490 29.75 -2.58 14.59
C VAL A 490 28.25 -2.43 14.85
N ASP A 491 27.74 -1.20 14.77
CA ASP A 491 26.33 -0.89 15.03
C ASP A 491 25.50 -0.89 13.73
N GLY A 492 26.13 -1.12 12.57
CA GLY A 492 25.49 -1.15 11.27
C GLY A 492 25.02 0.21 10.77
N ASN A 493 25.42 1.31 11.43
CA ASN A 493 24.95 2.66 11.13
C ASN A 493 26.06 3.55 10.57
N LEU A 494 26.06 3.76 9.25
CA LEU A 494 27.05 4.63 8.58
C LEU A 494 26.97 6.12 8.94
N ALA A 495 26.02 6.55 9.79
CA ALA A 495 25.95 7.90 10.33
C ALA A 495 26.68 8.06 11.67
N THR A 496 26.91 6.96 12.40
CA THR A 496 27.74 6.92 13.61
C THR A 496 29.15 6.51 13.23
N ARG A 497 30.14 6.82 14.09
CA ARG A 497 31.54 6.52 13.80
C ARG A 497 32.37 6.46 15.06
N TRP A 498 33.43 5.67 15.01
CA TRP A 498 34.55 5.83 15.92
C TRP A 498 35.52 6.88 15.39
N SER A 499 36.06 7.68 16.31
CA SER A 499 37.20 8.56 16.04
C SER A 499 38.27 8.33 17.10
N ALA A 500 39.50 8.11 16.65
CA ALA A 500 40.62 7.86 17.53
C ALA A 500 41.08 9.16 18.21
N ASN A 501 41.56 9.06 19.45
CA ASN A 501 42.34 10.13 20.05
C ASN A 501 43.64 10.39 19.27
N TYR A 502 44.28 11.55 19.49
CA TYR A 502 45.46 12.03 18.75
C TYR A 502 46.77 11.24 19.03
N VAL A 503 46.72 9.91 19.00
CA VAL A 503 47.87 9.01 19.13
C VAL A 503 48.46 8.65 17.76
N GLU A 504 49.74 8.28 17.74
CA GLU A 504 50.49 8.05 16.49
C GLU A 504 49.97 6.83 15.72
N ASN A 505 49.88 5.68 16.39
CA ASN A 505 49.44 4.40 15.81
C ASN A 505 48.20 3.88 16.56
N PRO A 506 47.00 4.45 16.29
CA PRO A 506 45.79 3.98 16.94
C PRO A 506 45.42 2.58 16.45
N TRP A 507 44.76 1.82 17.31
CA TRP A 507 44.21 0.51 16.98
C TRP A 507 42.78 0.38 17.49
N ILE A 508 42.00 -0.47 16.82
CA ILE A 508 40.67 -0.90 17.23
C ILE A 508 40.56 -2.41 17.09
N ALA A 509 39.97 -3.07 18.08
CA ALA A 509 39.90 -4.52 18.20
C ALA A 509 38.48 -4.97 18.52
N LEU A 510 38.01 -5.99 17.80
CA LEU A 510 36.71 -6.62 17.95
C LEU A 510 36.91 -7.99 18.62
N ASP A 511 36.13 -8.27 19.66
CA ASP A 511 35.92 -9.63 20.20
C ASP A 511 34.61 -10.18 19.63
N LEU A 512 34.72 -11.18 18.74
CA LEU A 512 33.59 -11.84 18.09
C LEU A 512 32.82 -12.77 19.05
N GLY A 513 33.27 -12.90 20.30
CA GLY A 513 32.66 -13.75 21.32
C GLY A 513 33.13 -15.21 21.27
N GLU A 514 33.33 -15.74 20.07
CA GLU A 514 33.83 -17.10 19.83
C GLU A 514 34.78 -17.20 18.62
N PRO A 515 35.62 -18.25 18.55
CA PRO A 515 36.49 -18.47 17.40
C PRO A 515 35.68 -18.68 16.12
N SER A 516 35.82 -17.74 15.17
CA SER A 516 35.10 -17.73 13.90
C SER A 516 36.08 -17.80 12.74
N THR A 517 35.68 -18.42 11.63
CA THR A 517 36.49 -18.50 10.42
C THR A 517 36.03 -17.46 9.40
N PHE A 518 36.95 -16.66 8.87
CA PHE A 518 36.67 -15.62 7.89
C PHE A 518 37.86 -15.41 6.95
N SER A 519 37.60 -14.82 5.78
CA SER A 519 38.61 -14.50 4.77
C SER A 519 38.49 -13.08 4.24
N GLN A 520 37.58 -12.27 4.79
CA GLN A 520 37.33 -10.91 4.35
C GLN A 520 37.01 -10.00 5.54
N ILE A 521 37.44 -8.75 5.44
CA ILE A 521 37.11 -7.68 6.38
C ILE A 521 36.88 -6.42 5.57
N ASP A 522 35.73 -5.78 5.74
CA ASP A 522 35.41 -4.52 5.09
C ASP A 522 35.54 -3.37 6.08
N ILE A 523 36.21 -2.30 5.68
CA ILE A 523 36.45 -1.13 6.54
C ILE A 523 35.91 0.12 5.86
N ALA A 524 34.79 0.64 6.35
CA ALA A 524 34.19 1.88 5.89
C ALA A 524 34.85 3.07 6.60
N TRP A 525 35.72 3.79 5.90
CA TRP A 525 36.43 4.95 6.42
C TRP A 525 35.66 6.26 6.24
N GLU A 526 35.84 7.16 7.19
CA GLU A 526 35.50 8.58 7.03
C GLU A 526 36.57 9.31 6.17
N SER A 527 36.42 10.62 6.01
CA SER A 527 37.40 11.44 5.28
C SER A 527 38.80 11.35 5.90
N ALA A 528 38.92 11.28 7.23
CA ALA A 528 40.17 11.03 7.93
C ALA A 528 40.48 9.52 7.99
N SER A 529 40.93 8.96 6.87
CA SER A 529 41.17 7.52 6.70
C SER A 529 42.63 7.09 6.86
N ALA A 530 42.88 5.79 7.06
CA ALA A 530 44.23 5.23 7.01
C ALA A 530 44.75 5.17 5.58
N THR A 531 46.02 5.50 5.35
CA THR A 531 46.74 5.18 4.10
C THR A 531 47.59 3.93 4.23
N GLY A 532 47.73 3.41 5.46
CA GLY A 532 48.32 2.11 5.72
C GLY A 532 47.93 1.59 7.10
N CYS A 533 47.60 0.31 7.18
CA CYS A 533 47.21 -0.39 8.40
C CYS A 533 47.57 -1.87 8.29
N VAL A 534 47.48 -2.58 9.40
CA VAL A 534 47.57 -4.04 9.42
C VAL A 534 46.37 -4.65 10.10
N ILE A 535 45.99 -5.80 9.58
CA ILE A 535 45.00 -6.67 10.17
C ILE A 535 45.75 -7.71 11.00
N GLU A 536 45.36 -7.82 12.26
CA GLU A 536 45.91 -8.76 13.22
C GLU A 536 44.77 -9.60 13.81
N VAL A 537 45.05 -10.87 14.11
CA VAL A 537 44.09 -11.78 14.75
C VAL A 537 44.64 -12.36 16.05
N SER A 538 43.76 -12.77 16.95
CA SER A 538 44.11 -13.37 18.24
C SER A 538 43.04 -14.33 18.75
N ASP A 539 43.47 -15.38 19.45
CA ASP A 539 42.56 -16.30 20.16
C ASP A 539 42.23 -15.84 21.59
N ASP A 540 43.11 -15.04 22.20
CA ASP A 540 43.05 -14.65 23.62
C ASP A 540 42.94 -13.13 23.86
N GLY A 541 42.99 -12.33 22.80
CA GLY A 541 42.98 -10.87 22.83
C GLY A 541 44.28 -10.25 23.36
N GLN A 542 45.30 -11.06 23.67
CA GLN A 542 46.58 -10.64 24.24
C GLN A 542 47.74 -10.86 23.27
N THR A 543 47.75 -12.00 22.57
CA THR A 543 48.79 -12.40 21.63
C THR A 543 48.27 -12.25 20.21
N TRP A 544 48.88 -11.37 19.43
CA TRP A 544 48.38 -10.96 18.12
C TRP A 544 49.31 -11.42 16.99
N ALA A 545 48.73 -11.93 15.91
CA ALA A 545 49.43 -12.29 14.68
C ALA A 545 48.95 -11.44 13.52
N GLU A 546 49.87 -10.83 12.77
CA GLU A 546 49.57 -10.10 11.53
C GLU A 546 49.17 -11.08 10.44
N VAL A 547 48.01 -10.86 9.81
CA VAL A 547 47.47 -11.71 8.73
C VAL A 547 47.41 -10.98 7.38
N GLU A 548 47.31 -9.65 7.39
CA GLU A 548 47.29 -8.85 6.16
C GLU A 548 47.80 -7.43 6.42
N ALA A 549 48.39 -6.80 5.40
CA ALA A 549 48.98 -5.47 5.52
C ALA A 549 48.64 -4.57 4.33
N LEU A 550 47.95 -3.47 4.63
CA LEU A 550 47.59 -2.45 3.65
C LEU A 550 48.61 -1.32 3.68
N SER A 551 49.05 -0.90 2.50
CA SER A 551 49.92 0.27 2.30
C SER A 551 49.47 1.07 1.08
N ASP A 552 49.87 2.32 1.03
CA ASP A 552 49.61 3.26 -0.07
C ASP A 552 48.12 3.34 -0.49
N GLN A 553 47.21 3.21 0.48
CA GLN A 553 45.77 3.30 0.22
C GLN A 553 45.34 4.73 -0.17
N PRO A 554 44.28 4.89 -0.99
CA PRO A 554 43.73 6.19 -1.34
C PRO A 554 43.37 7.04 -0.12
N THR A 555 43.28 8.36 -0.28
CA THR A 555 42.83 9.28 0.79
C THR A 555 41.34 9.60 0.66
N GLY A 556 40.70 9.97 1.77
CA GLY A 556 39.27 10.33 1.80
C GLY A 556 38.37 9.17 2.21
N ALA A 557 37.06 9.43 2.21
CA ALA A 557 36.02 8.47 2.58
C ALA A 557 35.89 7.38 1.51
N ARG A 558 35.86 6.12 1.94
CA ARG A 558 35.80 4.93 1.09
C ARG A 558 35.55 3.69 1.94
N THR A 559 35.19 2.59 1.29
CA THR A 559 35.19 1.25 1.90
C THR A 559 36.34 0.45 1.31
N ASP A 560 37.21 -0.05 2.18
CA ASP A 560 38.28 -0.98 1.80
C ASP A 560 37.80 -2.42 2.02
N GLU A 561 37.70 -3.18 0.95
CA GLU A 561 37.42 -4.63 0.98
C GLU A 561 38.75 -5.38 1.13
N VAL A 562 39.00 -5.96 2.30
CA VAL A 562 40.28 -6.61 2.65
C VAL A 562 40.12 -8.13 2.60
N VAL A 563 40.45 -8.71 1.45
CA VAL A 563 40.48 -10.16 1.28
C VAL A 563 41.80 -10.72 1.80
N LEU A 564 41.73 -11.66 2.74
CA LEU A 564 42.87 -12.34 3.33
C LEU A 564 43.43 -13.40 2.36
N THR A 565 44.74 -13.59 2.40
CA THR A 565 45.42 -14.56 1.52
C THR A 565 44.91 -16.00 1.69
N GLU A 566 44.57 -16.39 2.92
CA GLU A 566 43.92 -17.66 3.26
C GLU A 566 42.87 -17.40 4.36
N PRO A 567 41.79 -18.21 4.45
CA PRO A 567 40.84 -18.13 5.56
C PRO A 567 41.55 -18.34 6.91
N VAL A 568 41.21 -17.52 7.89
CA VAL A 568 41.77 -17.58 9.25
C VAL A 568 40.67 -17.89 10.25
N THR A 569 40.99 -18.67 11.29
CA THR A 569 40.10 -18.89 12.43
C THR A 569 40.64 -18.14 13.64
N ALA A 570 39.86 -17.21 14.20
CA ALA A 570 40.24 -16.45 15.38
C ALA A 570 39.01 -15.90 16.11
N ARG A 571 39.16 -15.56 17.40
CA ARG A 571 38.11 -14.91 18.20
C ARG A 571 38.19 -13.38 18.14
N HIS A 572 39.39 -12.83 18.01
CA HIS A 572 39.61 -11.40 18.03
C HIS A 572 40.27 -10.92 16.73
N VAL A 573 39.85 -9.75 16.26
CA VAL A 573 40.41 -9.08 15.08
C VAL A 573 40.78 -7.66 15.47
N ARG A 574 41.98 -7.20 15.08
CA ARG A 574 42.46 -5.84 15.35
C ARG A 574 42.99 -5.18 14.09
N ILE A 575 42.60 -3.93 13.90
CA ILE A 575 43.14 -3.05 12.87
C ILE A 575 44.08 -2.07 13.55
N THR A 576 45.38 -2.16 13.22
CA THR A 576 46.40 -1.23 13.72
C THR A 576 46.83 -0.28 12.60
N VAL A 577 46.56 1.02 12.76
CA VAL A 577 46.89 2.03 11.75
C VAL A 577 48.36 2.44 11.85
N ARG A 578 49.06 2.40 10.71
CA ARG A 578 50.48 2.75 10.56
C ARG A 578 50.70 4.08 9.84
N ALA A 579 49.75 4.52 9.02
CA ALA A 579 49.79 5.79 8.33
C ALA A 579 48.39 6.38 8.13
N LYS A 580 48.26 7.70 8.28
CA LYS A 580 46.99 8.45 8.22
C LYS A 580 47.01 9.43 7.06
N SER A 581 45.86 9.60 6.40
CA SER A 581 45.68 10.61 5.36
C SER A 581 45.70 12.04 5.92
N ILE A 582 45.14 12.25 7.12
CA ILE A 582 45.03 13.56 7.78
C ILE A 582 45.52 13.44 9.23
N ASN A 583 46.83 13.58 9.47
CA ASN A 583 47.40 13.53 10.83
C ASN A 583 46.94 14.76 11.67
N PRO A 584 46.44 14.60 12.91
CA PRO A 584 46.38 13.38 13.74
C PRO A 584 45.08 12.57 13.67
N TYR A 585 44.12 12.99 12.85
CA TYR A 585 42.76 12.45 12.78
C TYR A 585 42.71 11.05 12.14
N LEU A 586 41.79 10.24 12.65
CA LEU A 586 41.41 8.95 12.09
C LEU A 586 39.96 8.65 12.48
N SER A 587 39.12 8.29 11.52
CA SER A 587 37.74 7.90 11.81
C SER A 587 37.24 6.79 10.89
N ILE A 588 36.47 5.88 11.47
CA ILE A 588 35.89 4.69 10.84
C ILE A 588 34.39 4.72 11.11
N TYR A 589 33.60 4.59 10.05
CA TYR A 589 32.15 4.42 10.13
C TYR A 589 31.80 3.00 10.56
N GLU A 590 32.31 1.97 9.86
CA GLU A 590 31.92 0.57 10.10
C GLU A 590 33.09 -0.38 9.82
N ILE A 591 33.14 -1.50 10.56
CA ILE A 591 34.02 -2.66 10.33
C ILE A 591 33.12 -3.89 10.21
N THR A 592 33.03 -4.43 9.00
CA THR A 592 32.21 -5.62 8.72
C THR A 592 33.10 -6.83 8.51
N ILE A 593 32.85 -7.91 9.26
CA ILE A 593 33.44 -9.23 8.98
C ILE A 593 32.29 -10.10 8.48
N PRO A 594 32.17 -10.34 7.17
CA PRO A 594 31.05 -11.12 6.64
C PRO A 594 31.03 -12.55 7.20
N ALA A 595 29.83 -13.13 7.31
CA ALA A 595 29.70 -14.56 7.49
C ALA A 595 30.32 -15.33 6.30
N PRO A 596 30.83 -16.56 6.51
CA PRO A 596 31.39 -17.36 5.43
C PRO A 596 30.39 -17.56 4.29
N GLU A 597 30.85 -17.49 3.04
CA GLU A 597 30.03 -17.91 1.91
C GLU A 597 29.72 -19.40 2.00
N VAL A 598 28.46 -19.76 1.73
CA VAL A 598 28.02 -21.15 1.65
C VAL A 598 27.93 -21.53 0.18
N ASP A 599 28.77 -22.48 -0.23
CA ASP A 599 28.74 -23.01 -1.60
C ASP A 599 27.44 -23.79 -1.86
N ALA A 600 26.93 -23.69 -3.09
CA ALA A 600 25.79 -24.50 -3.51
C ALA A 600 26.12 -26.00 -3.38
N PRO A 601 25.22 -26.82 -2.82
CA PRO A 601 25.45 -28.25 -2.72
C PRO A 601 25.68 -28.86 -4.12
N ASP A 602 26.76 -29.65 -4.25
CA ASP A 602 27.15 -30.28 -5.52
C ASP A 602 25.98 -31.14 -6.05
N PRO A 603 25.45 -30.88 -7.27
CA PRO A 603 24.42 -31.71 -7.86
C PRO A 603 25.05 -33.08 -8.16
N GLY A 604 24.89 -34.02 -7.22
CA GLY A 604 25.35 -35.39 -7.40
C GLY A 604 24.88 -35.96 -8.74
N PRO A 605 25.64 -36.89 -9.35
CA PRO A 605 25.34 -37.38 -10.69
C PRO A 605 23.94 -38.01 -10.74
N SER A 606 23.05 -37.41 -11.55
CA SER A 606 21.72 -37.92 -11.87
C SER A 606 21.84 -39.34 -12.43
N GLU A 607 21.27 -40.33 -11.72
CA GLU A 607 21.15 -41.69 -12.26
C GLU A 607 20.11 -41.70 -13.40
N GLU A 608 20.57 -41.79 -14.64
CA GLU A 608 19.69 -42.09 -15.78
C GLU A 608 19.09 -43.50 -15.62
N PRO A 609 17.75 -43.67 -15.78
CA PRO A 609 17.13 -44.98 -15.70
C PRO A 609 17.42 -45.79 -16.97
N SER A 610 18.23 -46.85 -16.81
CA SER A 610 18.47 -47.90 -17.81
C SER A 610 17.17 -48.63 -18.16
N GLN A 611 16.74 -48.56 -19.42
CA GLN A 611 15.71 -49.43 -19.98
C GLN A 611 16.30 -50.79 -20.40
N ASP A 612 15.76 -51.89 -19.86
CA ASP A 612 15.47 -53.09 -20.66
C ASP A 612 14.41 -53.99 -19.96
N PRO A 613 13.51 -54.66 -20.72
CA PRO A 613 12.29 -55.28 -20.21
C PRO A 613 12.41 -56.80 -20.00
N SER A 614 11.74 -57.37 -18.99
CA SER A 614 11.43 -58.81 -18.97
C SER A 614 10.49 -59.20 -17.81
N GLY A 615 9.33 -59.76 -18.15
CA GLY A 615 8.72 -60.86 -17.37
C GLY A 615 7.30 -60.65 -16.83
N GLU A 616 6.32 -61.12 -17.60
CA GLU A 616 4.93 -61.42 -17.18
C GLU A 616 4.84 -62.90 -16.67
N PRO A 617 3.72 -63.41 -16.12
CA PRO A 617 3.06 -63.16 -14.82
C PRO A 617 2.89 -64.45 -13.96
N SER A 618 2.47 -64.36 -12.68
CA SER A 618 1.79 -65.49 -11.99
C SER A 618 0.97 -65.11 -10.74
N GLN A 619 -0.36 -65.17 -10.91
CA GLN A 619 -1.45 -65.74 -10.08
C GLN A 619 -1.39 -65.75 -8.53
N GLU A 620 -2.24 -64.89 -7.94
CA GLU A 620 -3.21 -65.00 -6.80
C GLU A 620 -3.52 -66.35 -6.08
N PRO A 621 -4.31 -66.40 -4.94
CA PRO A 621 -4.78 -65.35 -3.99
C PRO A 621 -4.86 -65.77 -2.48
N SER A 622 -5.34 -64.83 -1.64
CA SER A 622 -6.38 -64.98 -0.58
C SER A 622 -6.01 -64.82 0.91
N GLY A 623 -6.65 -63.84 1.58
CA GLY A 623 -6.89 -63.83 3.02
C GLY A 623 -7.24 -62.46 3.66
N GLU A 624 -8.48 -62.00 3.48
CA GLU A 624 -9.24 -60.89 4.14
C GLU A 624 -9.14 -60.76 5.69
N PRO A 625 -9.71 -59.72 6.39
CA PRO A 625 -10.59 -58.61 5.95
C PRO A 625 -10.39 -57.21 6.60
N SER A 626 -11.07 -56.18 6.04
CA SER A 626 -12.05 -55.30 6.73
C SER A 626 -11.89 -53.77 6.57
N GLN A 627 -12.88 -53.22 5.85
CA GLN A 627 -13.51 -51.88 5.93
C GLN A 627 -12.77 -50.64 5.40
N GLU A 628 -13.08 -50.30 4.13
CA GLU A 628 -12.96 -48.97 3.54
C GLU A 628 -14.19 -48.10 3.80
N PRO A 629 -14.00 -46.79 4.01
CA PRO A 629 -14.94 -45.75 3.61
C PRO A 629 -14.46 -45.01 2.34
N SER A 630 -15.30 -45.07 1.30
CA SER A 630 -15.63 -44.00 0.34
C SER A 630 -14.48 -43.20 -0.31
N GLU A 631 -14.12 -43.55 -1.54
CA GLU A 631 -13.43 -42.65 -2.48
C GLU A 631 -14.30 -41.42 -2.81
N GLU A 632 -13.71 -40.24 -2.71
CA GLU A 632 -14.22 -38.98 -3.28
C GLU A 632 -14.05 -38.95 -4.81
N PRO A 633 -14.92 -38.22 -5.54
CA PRO A 633 -14.96 -38.26 -7.00
C PRO A 633 -13.75 -37.54 -7.62
N THR A 634 -13.09 -38.20 -8.58
CA THR A 634 -12.12 -37.57 -9.48
C THR A 634 -12.81 -36.48 -10.30
N ALA A 635 -12.34 -35.24 -10.17
CA ALA A 635 -12.84 -34.10 -10.93
C ALA A 635 -12.62 -34.30 -12.44
N GLY A 636 -13.66 -34.09 -13.25
CA GLY A 636 -13.59 -34.17 -14.71
C GLY A 636 -12.69 -33.09 -15.34
N PRO A 637 -12.44 -33.18 -16.67
CA PRO A 637 -11.61 -32.19 -17.38
C PRO A 637 -12.19 -30.78 -17.22
N VAL A 638 -11.33 -29.83 -16.85
CA VAL A 638 -11.71 -28.42 -16.59
C VAL A 638 -12.27 -27.76 -17.85
N ASP A 639 -13.46 -27.19 -17.72
CA ASP A 639 -14.07 -26.39 -18.77
C ASP A 639 -13.51 -24.97 -18.74
N VAL A 640 -12.43 -24.76 -19.49
CA VAL A 640 -11.73 -23.47 -19.56
C VAL A 640 -12.62 -22.31 -19.96
N TYR A 641 -13.82 -22.54 -20.51
CA TYR A 641 -14.71 -21.47 -20.96
C TYR A 641 -15.77 -21.06 -19.93
N ALA A 642 -15.92 -21.83 -18.85
CA ALA A 642 -16.98 -21.67 -17.87
C ALA A 642 -16.48 -21.69 -16.42
N THR A 643 -15.28 -22.21 -16.19
CA THR A 643 -14.67 -22.26 -14.86
C THR A 643 -13.78 -21.02 -14.66
N PRO A 644 -14.06 -20.14 -13.68
CA PRO A 644 -13.16 -19.04 -13.36
C PRO A 644 -11.76 -19.51 -12.93
N GLY A 645 -10.76 -18.67 -13.14
CA GLY A 645 -9.37 -18.92 -12.75
C GLY A 645 -8.40 -19.17 -13.91
N LEU A 646 -7.14 -19.36 -13.55
CA LEU A 646 -6.06 -19.76 -14.45
C LEU A 646 -6.07 -21.29 -14.60
N HIS A 647 -6.10 -21.76 -15.84
CA HIS A 647 -6.11 -23.17 -16.18
C HIS A 647 -4.99 -23.48 -17.17
N HIS A 648 -4.26 -24.57 -16.95
CA HIS A 648 -3.32 -25.08 -17.94
C HIS A 648 -3.91 -26.31 -18.63
N VAL A 649 -4.39 -26.14 -19.87
CA VAL A 649 -5.11 -27.18 -20.61
C VAL A 649 -4.53 -27.31 -22.01
N ASN A 650 -4.11 -28.52 -22.37
CA ASN A 650 -3.48 -28.87 -23.66
C ASN A 650 -2.22 -28.04 -23.98
N GLY A 651 -1.35 -27.81 -22.98
CA GLY A 651 -0.09 -27.09 -23.16
C GLY A 651 -0.26 -25.59 -23.39
N ARG A 652 -1.41 -25.03 -22.99
CA ARG A 652 -1.72 -23.60 -23.11
C ARG A 652 -2.32 -23.09 -21.82
N HIS A 653 -1.97 -21.87 -21.46
CA HIS A 653 -2.57 -21.17 -20.33
C HIS A 653 -3.86 -20.48 -20.79
N TRP A 654 -4.92 -20.70 -20.03
CA TRP A 654 -6.24 -20.13 -20.19
C TRP A 654 -6.58 -19.39 -18.91
N TRP A 655 -7.20 -18.22 -19.01
CA TRP A 655 -7.67 -17.46 -17.86
C TRP A 655 -9.12 -17.11 -18.11
N THR A 656 -10.00 -17.57 -17.25
CA THR A 656 -11.42 -17.25 -17.34
C THR A 656 -11.90 -16.48 -16.13
N GLU A 657 -12.70 -15.44 -16.36
CA GLU A 657 -13.33 -14.63 -15.32
C GLU A 657 -14.83 -14.61 -15.59
N CYS A 658 -15.66 -14.82 -14.58
CA CYS A 658 -17.11 -14.82 -14.74
C CYS A 658 -17.76 -13.75 -13.86
N GLU A 659 -18.76 -13.07 -14.41
CA GLU A 659 -19.52 -12.02 -13.74
C GLU A 659 -21.03 -12.23 -13.94
N PRO A 660 -21.88 -11.80 -12.99
CA PRO A 660 -23.31 -11.69 -13.24
C PRO A 660 -23.59 -10.77 -14.44
N TYR A 661 -24.45 -11.20 -15.36
CA TYR A 661 -24.80 -10.43 -16.56
C TYR A 661 -26.27 -10.63 -16.92
N SER A 662 -27.08 -9.61 -16.66
CA SER A 662 -28.54 -9.66 -16.86
C SER A 662 -29.16 -10.87 -16.11
N GLN A 663 -29.79 -11.82 -16.81
CA GLN A 663 -30.40 -13.02 -16.23
C GLN A 663 -29.50 -14.27 -16.31
N THR A 664 -28.20 -14.10 -16.60
CA THR A 664 -27.22 -15.19 -16.68
C THR A 664 -25.89 -14.77 -16.05
N PHE A 665 -24.92 -15.67 -16.02
CA PHE A 665 -23.51 -15.33 -15.84
C PHE A 665 -22.81 -15.29 -17.20
N ARG A 666 -21.85 -14.38 -17.33
CA ARG A 666 -21.00 -14.22 -18.51
C ARG A 666 -19.55 -14.41 -18.11
N CYS A 667 -18.84 -15.28 -18.80
CA CYS A 667 -17.43 -15.53 -18.59
C CYS A 667 -16.58 -14.98 -19.74
N THR A 668 -15.53 -14.22 -19.44
CA THR A 668 -14.50 -13.81 -20.39
C THR A 668 -13.33 -14.78 -20.29
N THR A 669 -13.02 -15.45 -21.40
CA THR A 669 -11.87 -16.36 -21.49
C THR A 669 -10.76 -15.71 -22.30
N LYS A 670 -9.60 -15.57 -21.68
CA LYS A 670 -8.33 -15.19 -22.30
C LYS A 670 -7.45 -16.42 -22.47
N ILE A 671 -6.58 -16.38 -23.47
CA ILE A 671 -5.56 -17.41 -23.71
C ILE A 671 -4.20 -16.73 -23.84
N TRP A 672 -3.18 -17.29 -23.20
CA TRP A 672 -1.80 -16.85 -23.36
C TRP A 672 -1.31 -17.26 -24.74
N ALA A 673 -1.17 -16.31 -25.65
CA ALA A 673 -0.84 -16.57 -27.04
C ALA A 673 -0.09 -15.40 -27.66
N THR A 674 0.73 -15.69 -28.67
CA THR A 674 1.35 -14.65 -29.49
C THR A 674 0.33 -14.12 -30.51
N THR A 675 0.01 -12.83 -30.42
CA THR A 675 -0.72 -12.10 -31.46
C THR A 675 0.26 -11.30 -32.31
N VAL A 676 -0.05 -11.14 -33.60
CA VAL A 676 0.77 -10.35 -34.52
C VAL A 676 -0.04 -9.15 -34.97
N SER A 677 0.54 -7.96 -34.82
CA SER A 677 -0.04 -6.70 -35.27
C SER A 677 0.95 -5.95 -36.17
N GLN A 678 0.45 -5.01 -36.97
CA GLN A 678 1.30 -4.18 -37.83
C GLN A 678 1.60 -2.84 -37.16
N VAL A 679 2.89 -2.54 -36.96
CA VAL A 679 3.39 -1.25 -36.46
C VAL A 679 4.19 -0.60 -37.59
N GLY A 680 3.62 0.42 -38.22
CA GLY A 680 4.19 1.03 -39.43
C GLY A 680 4.23 0.05 -40.61
N ALA A 681 5.42 -0.22 -41.15
CA ALA A 681 5.62 -1.17 -42.25
C ALA A 681 5.98 -2.59 -41.80
N THR A 682 6.04 -2.84 -40.48
CA THR A 682 6.57 -4.08 -39.90
C THR A 682 5.50 -4.82 -39.10
N PHE A 683 5.52 -6.15 -39.16
CA PHE A 683 4.69 -7.00 -38.30
C PHE A 683 5.45 -7.35 -37.02
N VAL A 684 4.83 -7.15 -35.86
CA VAL A 684 5.42 -7.37 -34.54
C VAL A 684 4.57 -8.39 -33.79
N GLY A 685 5.21 -9.41 -33.23
CA GLY A 685 4.58 -10.40 -32.36
C GLY A 685 4.63 -9.96 -30.91
N LYS A 686 3.51 -10.06 -30.19
CA LYS A 686 3.42 -9.87 -28.74
C LYS A 686 2.79 -11.11 -28.11
N THR A 687 3.48 -11.72 -27.14
CA THR A 687 2.95 -12.83 -26.33
C THR A 687 2.40 -12.26 -25.04
N ASP A 688 1.09 -12.40 -24.84
CA ASP A 688 0.37 -11.86 -23.69
C ASP A 688 -0.98 -12.60 -23.53
N TRP A 689 -1.76 -12.25 -22.53
CA TRP A 689 -3.16 -12.66 -22.39
C TRP A 689 -4.03 -12.03 -23.48
N THR A 690 -4.49 -12.86 -24.41
CA THR A 690 -5.29 -12.44 -25.56
C THR A 690 -6.73 -12.86 -25.35
N PHE A 691 -7.69 -12.01 -25.72
CA PHE A 691 -9.09 -12.39 -25.68
C PHE A 691 -9.36 -13.59 -26.60
N ASN A 692 -9.99 -14.64 -26.07
CA ASN A 692 -10.43 -15.79 -26.85
C ASN A 692 -11.92 -15.68 -27.18
N ASN A 693 -12.78 -15.70 -26.16
CA ASN A 693 -14.22 -15.59 -26.33
C ASN A 693 -14.93 -15.15 -25.03
N LEU A 694 -16.19 -14.75 -25.17
CA LEU A 694 -17.16 -14.68 -24.08
C LEU A 694 -18.02 -15.96 -24.04
N THR A 695 -18.42 -16.41 -22.86
CA THR A 695 -19.32 -17.56 -22.67
C THR A 695 -20.49 -17.14 -21.78
N TYR A 696 -21.71 -17.26 -22.30
CA TYR A 696 -22.93 -17.13 -21.49
C TYR A 696 -23.27 -18.50 -20.92
N LEU A 697 -23.23 -18.61 -19.58
CA LEU A 697 -23.44 -19.85 -18.83
C LEU A 697 -24.90 -20.33 -18.92
N PRO A 698 -25.18 -21.63 -18.69
CA PRO A 698 -26.49 -22.24 -18.89
C PRO A 698 -27.49 -21.91 -17.77
N HIS A 699 -27.79 -20.62 -17.58
CA HIS A 699 -28.80 -20.13 -16.63
C HIS A 699 -30.12 -19.72 -17.31
N MET A 700 -30.10 -19.53 -18.63
CA MET A 700 -31.27 -19.13 -19.42
C MET A 700 -31.64 -20.21 -20.43
N SER A 701 -32.95 -20.45 -20.60
CA SER A 701 -33.49 -21.42 -21.56
C SER A 701 -33.36 -20.92 -23.01
N ARG A 702 -33.46 -21.84 -23.96
CA ARG A 702 -33.43 -21.52 -25.39
C ARG A 702 -34.55 -20.57 -25.81
N GLU A 703 -35.74 -20.71 -25.23
CA GLU A 703 -36.88 -19.82 -25.47
C GLU A 703 -36.58 -18.38 -25.03
N GLN A 704 -35.87 -18.21 -23.90
CA GLN A 704 -35.45 -16.90 -23.41
C GLN A 704 -34.43 -16.23 -24.34
N TRP A 705 -33.62 -17.01 -25.06
CA TRP A 705 -32.66 -16.52 -26.06
C TRP A 705 -33.24 -16.37 -27.48
N ALA A 706 -34.49 -16.78 -27.74
CA ALA A 706 -35.02 -16.90 -29.10
C ALA A 706 -35.03 -15.57 -29.90
N ALA A 707 -35.15 -14.44 -29.20
CA ALA A 707 -35.11 -13.10 -29.79
C ALA A 707 -33.67 -12.57 -30.00
N ASN A 708 -32.68 -13.16 -29.32
CA ASN A 708 -31.29 -12.72 -29.40
C ASN A 708 -30.56 -13.49 -30.52
N PRO A 709 -29.91 -12.80 -31.48
CA PRO A 709 -29.25 -13.45 -32.60
C PRO A 709 -28.05 -14.34 -32.19
N LEU A 710 -27.48 -14.18 -30.99
CA LEU A 710 -26.42 -15.06 -30.46
C LEU A 710 -26.93 -16.45 -30.05
N GLY A 711 -28.24 -16.59 -29.83
CA GLY A 711 -28.89 -17.84 -29.42
C GLY A 711 -29.56 -18.64 -30.54
N ARG A 712 -29.34 -18.27 -31.81
CA ARG A 712 -29.97 -18.94 -32.96
C ARG A 712 -29.05 -19.02 -34.17
N THR A 713 -29.16 -20.10 -34.93
CA THR A 713 -28.35 -20.28 -36.16
C THR A 713 -28.74 -19.24 -37.21
N GLY A 714 -27.75 -18.52 -37.76
CA GLY A 714 -27.98 -17.54 -38.81
C GLY A 714 -26.81 -16.59 -39.06
N HIS A 715 -26.92 -15.80 -40.13
CA HIS A 715 -26.04 -14.68 -40.43
C HIS A 715 -26.77 -13.38 -40.15
N TRP A 716 -26.09 -12.40 -39.59
CA TRP A 716 -26.68 -11.10 -39.28
C TRP A 716 -25.60 -10.01 -39.26
N THR A 717 -26.04 -8.76 -39.37
CA THR A 717 -25.16 -7.60 -39.28
C THR A 717 -25.59 -6.79 -38.06
N ALA A 718 -24.64 -6.46 -37.19
CA ALA A 718 -24.88 -5.64 -36.01
C ALA A 718 -25.14 -4.18 -36.40
N ALA A 719 -25.69 -3.39 -35.47
CA ALA A 719 -25.98 -1.96 -35.71
C ALA A 719 -24.72 -1.14 -36.05
N ASP A 720 -23.55 -1.60 -35.60
CA ASP A 720 -22.24 -1.02 -35.91
C ASP A 720 -21.66 -1.47 -37.28
N GLY A 721 -22.41 -2.26 -38.05
CA GLY A 721 -22.01 -2.74 -39.37
C GLY A 721 -21.16 -4.01 -39.36
N ARG A 722 -20.81 -4.58 -38.20
CA ARG A 722 -20.06 -5.85 -38.13
C ARG A 722 -20.90 -7.01 -38.62
N GLU A 723 -20.29 -7.90 -39.42
CA GLU A 723 -20.92 -9.13 -39.89
C GLU A 723 -20.71 -10.25 -38.87
N TRP A 724 -21.79 -10.96 -38.56
CA TRP A 724 -21.85 -12.04 -37.59
C TRP A 724 -22.41 -13.32 -38.20
N ARG A 725 -21.93 -14.45 -37.70
CA ARG A 725 -22.46 -15.78 -37.99
C ARG A 725 -22.58 -16.57 -36.69
N THR A 726 -23.77 -17.08 -36.42
CA THR A 726 -24.04 -17.93 -35.27
C THR A 726 -24.43 -19.33 -35.76
N GLU A 727 -23.87 -20.36 -35.14
CA GLU A 727 -24.21 -21.77 -35.36
C GLU A 727 -24.55 -22.43 -34.04
N CYS A 728 -25.60 -23.25 -34.02
CA CYS A 728 -26.08 -23.93 -32.82
C CYS A 728 -26.24 -25.43 -33.07
N ASP A 729 -26.09 -26.23 -32.03
CA ASP A 729 -26.35 -27.68 -32.04
C ASP A 729 -25.55 -28.44 -33.11
N THR A 730 -24.34 -27.96 -33.42
CA THR A 730 -23.39 -28.63 -34.30
C THR A 730 -22.47 -29.56 -33.51
N ALA A 731 -21.71 -30.41 -34.21
CA ALA A 731 -20.69 -31.25 -33.58
C ALA A 731 -19.63 -30.46 -32.78
N VAL A 732 -19.40 -29.19 -33.13
CA VAL A 732 -18.40 -28.31 -32.49
C VAL A 732 -18.98 -27.56 -31.29
N THR A 733 -20.27 -27.24 -31.31
CA THR A 733 -20.94 -26.51 -30.23
C THR A 733 -21.53 -27.43 -29.17
N GLY A 734 -21.74 -28.71 -29.48
CA GLY A 734 -22.50 -29.64 -28.66
C GLY A 734 -24.02 -29.38 -28.74
N ALA A 735 -24.80 -30.31 -28.19
CA ALA A 735 -26.24 -30.10 -28.00
C ALA A 735 -26.46 -29.03 -26.91
N ASN A 736 -27.42 -28.13 -27.10
CA ASN A 736 -27.72 -27.01 -26.19
C ASN A 736 -26.63 -25.93 -26.11
N GLY A 737 -25.92 -25.69 -27.21
CA GLY A 737 -24.97 -24.60 -27.32
C GLY A 737 -25.00 -23.90 -28.67
N CYS A 738 -24.62 -22.63 -28.68
CA CYS A 738 -24.35 -21.84 -29.87
C CYS A 738 -22.94 -21.22 -29.81
N ARG A 739 -22.27 -21.11 -30.95
CA ARG A 739 -21.06 -20.30 -31.14
C ARG A 739 -21.33 -19.19 -32.14
N SER A 740 -20.90 -18.00 -31.79
CA SER A 740 -21.02 -16.80 -32.64
C SER A 740 -19.63 -16.29 -33.03
N TYR A 741 -19.50 -16.03 -34.32
CA TYR A 741 -18.29 -15.59 -34.98
C TYR A 741 -18.50 -14.19 -35.55
N THR A 742 -17.45 -13.38 -35.53
CA THR A 742 -17.42 -12.06 -36.18
C THR A 742 -16.45 -12.11 -37.36
N ARG A 743 -16.76 -11.37 -38.42
CA ARG A 743 -15.88 -11.22 -39.59
C ARG A 743 -14.87 -10.10 -39.32
N SER A 744 -13.63 -10.47 -39.04
CA SER A 744 -12.58 -9.55 -38.62
C SER A 744 -11.36 -9.61 -39.53
N ASP A 745 -10.69 -8.48 -39.70
CA ASP A 745 -9.37 -8.41 -40.30
C ASP A 745 -8.34 -8.89 -39.27
N VAL A 746 -7.55 -9.90 -39.63
CA VAL A 746 -6.51 -10.49 -38.79
C VAL A 746 -5.22 -10.63 -39.58
N VAL A 747 -4.09 -10.66 -38.88
CA VAL A 747 -2.81 -11.01 -39.50
C VAL A 747 -2.66 -12.53 -39.49
N VAL A 748 -2.59 -13.14 -40.67
CA VAL A 748 -2.30 -14.57 -40.83
C VAL A 748 -0.82 -14.75 -41.16
N SER A 749 -0.21 -15.78 -40.57
CA SER A 749 1.15 -16.18 -40.86
C SER A 749 1.18 -17.42 -41.75
N GLU A 750 2.05 -17.41 -42.75
CA GLU A 750 2.29 -18.54 -43.65
C GLU A 750 3.79 -18.74 -43.83
N GLN A 751 4.25 -19.98 -43.77
CA GLN A 751 5.65 -20.31 -43.97
C GLN A 751 5.92 -20.55 -45.47
N VAL A 752 6.67 -19.65 -46.10
CA VAL A 752 7.08 -19.74 -47.51
C VAL A 752 8.60 -19.86 -47.56
N ASP A 753 9.10 -20.94 -48.19
CA ASP A 753 10.54 -21.25 -48.28
C ASP A 753 11.28 -21.23 -46.93
N GLY A 754 10.62 -21.74 -45.88
CA GLY A 754 11.17 -21.80 -44.52
C GLY A 754 11.13 -20.47 -43.75
N ARG A 755 10.62 -19.40 -44.34
CA ARG A 755 10.45 -18.10 -43.68
C ARG A 755 8.98 -17.79 -43.42
N TRP A 756 8.69 -17.23 -42.26
CA TRP A 756 7.36 -16.72 -41.93
C TRP A 756 7.07 -15.44 -42.72
N THR A 757 5.96 -15.45 -43.44
CA THR A 757 5.39 -14.28 -44.10
C THR A 757 4.06 -13.96 -43.43
N TYR A 758 3.74 -12.67 -43.32
CA TYR A 758 2.55 -12.17 -42.64
C TYR A 758 1.74 -11.33 -43.61
N ARG A 759 0.42 -11.52 -43.63
CA ARG A 759 -0.50 -10.71 -44.43
C ARG A 759 -1.81 -10.50 -43.68
N TRP A 760 -2.49 -9.41 -44.00
CA TRP A 760 -3.88 -9.23 -43.58
C TRP A 760 -4.78 -10.19 -44.35
N ASP A 761 -5.70 -10.82 -43.62
CA ASP A 761 -6.81 -11.58 -44.17
C ASP A 761 -8.08 -11.25 -43.40
N ARG A 762 -9.22 -11.35 -44.08
CA ARG A 762 -10.52 -11.11 -43.46
C ARG A 762 -11.23 -12.44 -43.28
N ILE A 763 -11.27 -12.95 -42.05
CA ILE A 763 -11.79 -14.29 -41.73
C ILE A 763 -12.85 -14.24 -40.63
N TRP A 764 -13.51 -15.36 -40.39
CA TRP A 764 -14.45 -15.53 -39.27
C TRP A 764 -13.67 -15.95 -38.02
N VAL A 765 -13.78 -15.16 -36.95
CA VAL A 765 -13.10 -15.41 -35.67
C VAL A 765 -14.15 -15.67 -34.59
N LEU A 766 -13.92 -16.68 -33.74
CA LEU A 766 -14.80 -16.99 -32.61
C LEU A 766 -14.86 -15.77 -31.69
N ASN A 767 -16.06 -15.44 -31.19
CA ASN A 767 -16.22 -14.30 -30.28
C ASN A 767 -17.07 -14.64 -29.07
N ASN A 768 -18.19 -15.37 -29.26
CA ASN A 768 -19.07 -15.73 -28.15
C ASN A 768 -19.51 -17.18 -28.21
N MET A 769 -19.86 -17.71 -27.05
CA MET A 769 -20.59 -18.97 -26.88
C MET A 769 -21.81 -18.73 -26.00
N VAL A 770 -22.94 -19.33 -26.34
CA VAL A 770 -24.13 -19.36 -25.48
C VAL A 770 -24.42 -20.81 -25.15
N ARG A 771 -24.62 -21.12 -23.87
CA ARG A 771 -25.05 -22.43 -23.40
C ARG A 771 -26.44 -22.29 -22.81
N PHE A 772 -27.35 -23.18 -23.18
CA PHE A 772 -28.73 -23.13 -22.69
C PHE A 772 -28.88 -24.00 -21.44
N GLY A 773 -29.59 -23.46 -20.45
CA GLY A 773 -29.95 -24.15 -19.19
C GLY A 773 -31.13 -25.10 -19.31
#